data_AF-A0AAD8U762-F1
#
_entry.id   AF-A0AAD8U762-F1
#
_cell.length_a   1.000
_cell.length_b   1.000
_cell.length_c   1.000
_cell.angle_alpha   90.00
_cell.angle_beta   90.00
_cell.angle_gamma   90.00
#
_symmetry.space_group_name_H-M   'P 1'
#
loop_
_entity.id
_entity.type
_entity.pdbx_description
1 polymer ?
#
loop_
_entity_poly.entity_id
_entity_poly.type
_entity_poly.pdbx_seq_one_letter_code
_entity_poly.pdbx_strand_id
1 'polypeptide(L)'
;MGSLAPASWELKADKLRKILKDSLNPKWLLAPEDLPPSSQLNISKFIDTCKLLTPQEQEITACSGTELVSRMAAGKLTAVETVTAFLKRAHVAHQLTNFATEFLVDDALAAAANLDATFQVTGKIVGPLHGLPISIKEHIGLKGKIVHSAYVAWADNVAQEDALVLRLAAKAGAVFHVRTNVPQSCMHLDCSNPIYGTTVNPYNRNLTSGGSSGGEGACLGLRGSVLGLGTDIGGSVRGPAAFCGCYGLRTTALRNPYKGICLPGLGQESIKCILGPLANSISDIQLFEDVVLNQEPWDEETSLVPLPWKKMNPYQPGQFTIGVIWDDGMVHPHPPVIRGLKNAVDKLKAAGVKVVDFEPYKHSEGAEIIELLYFPDAAETQKEVLAEGGEPVAPLTEWAFHYSKPEPLTIRENWELNLRREAFREEYHKVMKDRGIDFILCPAYVGVAAKCGTPQYWHYTTIWNILDQPSITFPTGLHVDPTVDVVDADYKPRSATDEREYKKYIPEAFVDAPIALQLAAKLRTKTGCSTCKKRRVKCGEEKPVCRACVASGRGCTWPSSDDMYDRRHRCRRSFSDDRTLPSPSSWSEESIISLELRELPDLEQELTHHYLNVFLSVLLLTTVRERDLEGYGSQVMSMMLRSESVKCAVLAACASNKYMLLRARRYHDAALGYYFRAVELVNRALHDLGASTKGPGDPLLTTVVYLYLYDMWGPPDETLDARKHVDGAMNLLKLRYEDTYSPMSMSRPLHRINTESVLYQAFLLAMRKPFAPNFHVDEQFLDRSEHVLKARKLFDILSEGDSPVLGLPLPLYRLITDLIDVLNSPKHPTEAFLIRMREEMETWEGLVLVEDGEASCHSSMTSFHKDAVTLFVLGASLLLDYIAEFSFANHTSSPQVPRTTKDSLNPLHQTRSAPRWQVQRAFEILRRPAAYETWTRCFLGAWPMLILGYSVTSSGDISLIRRVLTQMIERMGYGEIQRILDDLEGVWTKRAEEIQRESVVMSAIERTCAV
;
A
#
# COMPACT_ATOMS: atom_id res chain seq x y z
N MET A 1 32.70 49.10 8.28
CA MET A 1 32.10 47.79 8.62
C MET A 1 31.50 47.26 7.34
N GLY A 2 32.23 46.37 6.64
CA GLY A 2 31.76 45.79 5.39
C GLY A 2 30.64 44.80 5.70
N SER A 3 29.44 45.06 5.18
CA SER A 3 28.36 44.09 5.15
C SER A 3 28.86 42.86 4.40
N LEU A 4 29.15 41.76 5.11
CA LEU A 4 29.36 40.46 4.49
C LEU A 4 28.09 40.14 3.66
N ALA A 5 28.26 39.69 2.43
CA ALA A 5 27.14 39.20 1.63
C ALA A 5 26.45 38.06 2.42
N PRO A 6 25.10 38.00 2.48
CA PRO A 6 24.41 36.90 3.15
C PRO A 6 24.84 35.56 2.52
N ALA A 7 25.08 34.55 3.36
CA ALA A 7 25.38 33.22 2.85
C ALA A 7 24.16 32.66 2.09
N SER A 8 24.40 31.62 1.28
CA SER A 8 23.41 31.16 0.30
C SER A 8 22.14 30.58 0.94
N TRP A 9 22.27 30.01 2.14
CA TRP A 9 21.16 29.41 2.87
C TRP A 9 20.23 30.48 3.49
N GLU A 10 20.77 31.62 3.94
CA GLU A 10 19.97 32.72 4.49
C GLU A 10 19.02 33.30 3.44
N LEU A 11 19.45 33.40 2.18
CA LEU A 11 18.60 33.87 1.08
C LEU A 11 17.40 32.94 0.83
N LYS A 12 17.63 31.62 0.86
CA LYS A 12 16.55 30.62 0.76
C LYS A 12 15.62 30.66 1.97
N ALA A 13 16.16 30.80 3.18
CA ALA A 13 15.36 30.96 4.40
C ALA A 13 14.54 32.27 4.38
N ASP A 14 15.10 33.37 3.89
CA ASP A 14 14.41 34.66 3.77
C ASP A 14 13.24 34.61 2.79
N LYS A 15 13.34 33.82 1.71
CA LYS A 15 12.20 33.52 0.83
C LYS A 15 11.03 32.91 1.62
N LEU A 16 11.31 31.91 2.45
CA LEU A 16 10.29 31.23 3.25
C LEU A 16 9.70 32.15 4.35
N ARG A 17 10.55 32.96 5.01
CA ARG A 17 10.10 33.99 5.95
C ARG A 17 9.23 35.05 5.28
N LYS A 18 9.55 35.40 4.03
CA LYS A 18 8.76 36.34 3.23
C LYS A 18 7.37 35.79 2.94
N ILE A 19 7.23 34.51 2.61
CA ILE A 19 5.92 33.86 2.43
C ILE A 19 5.08 34.00 3.70
N LEU A 20 5.64 33.66 4.87
CA LEU A 20 4.96 33.84 6.14
C LEU A 20 4.53 35.31 6.34
N LYS A 21 5.47 36.26 6.18
CA LYS A 21 5.21 37.68 6.37
C LYS A 21 4.12 38.21 5.44
N ASP A 22 4.15 37.84 4.17
CA ASP A 22 3.19 38.28 3.15
C ASP A 22 1.81 37.65 3.35
N SER A 23 1.75 36.46 3.96
CA SER A 23 0.49 35.77 4.25
C SER A 23 -0.28 36.32 5.46
N LEU A 24 0.37 37.12 6.31
CA LEU A 24 -0.26 37.74 7.48
C LEU A 24 -1.20 38.88 7.06
N ASN A 25 -2.38 38.93 7.66
CA ASN A 25 -3.28 40.07 7.52
C ASN A 25 -2.93 41.16 8.57
N PRO A 26 -2.46 42.36 8.17
CA PRO A 26 -2.06 43.39 9.11
C PRO A 26 -3.19 43.89 10.02
N LYS A 27 -4.46 43.75 9.60
CA LYS A 27 -5.62 44.13 10.41
C LYS A 27 -5.89 43.18 11.57
N TRP A 28 -5.27 42.00 11.57
CA TRP A 28 -5.44 40.97 12.58
C TRP A 28 -4.19 40.82 13.46
N LEU A 29 -3.27 41.79 13.39
CA LEU A 29 -2.10 41.86 14.24
C LEU A 29 -2.32 42.92 15.32
N LEU A 30 -1.87 42.61 16.54
CA LEU A 30 -1.71 43.60 17.60
C LEU A 30 -0.53 44.52 17.28
N ALA A 31 -0.66 45.80 17.66
CA ALA A 31 0.45 46.73 17.61
C ALA A 31 1.55 46.30 18.62
N PRO A 32 2.83 46.62 18.38
CA PRO A 32 3.91 46.25 19.29
C PRO A 32 3.70 46.66 20.76
N GLU A 33 3.08 47.81 20.99
CA GLU A 33 2.72 48.35 22.31
C GLU A 33 1.59 47.59 23.01
N ASP A 34 0.76 46.86 22.25
CA ASP A 34 -0.34 46.04 22.77
C ASP A 34 0.11 44.60 23.06
N LEU A 35 1.34 44.21 22.69
CA LEU A 35 1.88 42.88 22.98
C LEU A 35 2.28 42.76 24.47
N PRO A 36 2.16 41.56 25.07
CA PRO A 36 2.54 41.38 26.46
C PRO A 36 4.06 41.54 26.62
N PRO A 37 4.53 42.22 27.69
CA PRO A 37 5.95 42.43 27.93
C PRO A 37 6.67 41.09 28.07
N SER A 38 7.94 40.99 27.71
CA SER A 38 8.72 39.74 27.76
C SER A 38 8.75 39.05 29.14
N SER A 39 8.54 39.82 30.21
CA SER A 39 8.43 39.31 31.59
C SER A 39 7.16 38.49 31.86
N GLN A 40 6.09 38.67 31.08
CA GLN A 40 4.87 37.87 31.22
C GLN A 40 5.05 36.50 30.56
N LEU A 41 5.45 35.49 31.32
CA LEU A 41 5.74 34.17 30.74
C LEU A 41 4.48 33.43 30.29
N ASN A 42 3.41 33.49 31.08
CA ASN A 42 2.14 32.84 30.76
C ASN A 42 1.24 33.77 29.92
N ILE A 43 0.97 33.34 28.70
CA ILE A 43 0.15 34.06 27.71
C ILE A 43 -1.11 33.27 27.32
N SER A 44 -1.36 32.12 27.94
CA SER A 44 -2.46 31.20 27.60
C SER A 44 -3.84 31.88 27.60
N LYS A 45 -4.03 32.89 28.46
CA LYS A 45 -5.27 33.68 28.57
C LYS A 45 -5.18 35.07 27.95
N PHE A 46 -4.03 35.45 27.41
CA PHE A 46 -3.80 36.82 26.94
C PHE A 46 -4.73 37.17 25.77
N ILE A 47 -4.92 36.24 24.83
CA ILE A 47 -5.76 36.48 23.64
C ILE A 47 -7.22 36.76 24.02
N ASP A 48 -7.72 36.17 25.11
CA ASP A 48 -9.09 36.40 25.59
C ASP A 48 -9.28 37.80 26.18
N THR A 49 -8.18 38.47 26.51
CA THR A 49 -8.17 39.83 27.08
C THR A 49 -7.73 40.90 26.10
N CYS A 50 -7.26 40.51 24.91
CA CYS A 50 -6.84 41.48 23.89
C CYS A 50 -8.06 42.08 23.19
N LYS A 51 -7.97 43.34 22.77
CA LYS A 51 -9.09 44.08 22.17
C LYS A 51 -9.35 43.74 20.70
N LEU A 52 -8.60 42.78 20.13
CA LEU A 52 -8.68 42.47 18.70
C LEU A 52 -9.88 41.57 18.36
N LEU A 53 -10.22 40.61 19.23
CA LEU A 53 -11.34 39.70 19.02
C LEU A 53 -12.61 40.29 19.60
N THR A 54 -13.70 40.24 18.83
CA THR A 54 -15.04 40.57 19.34
C THR A 54 -15.53 39.49 20.31
N PRO A 55 -16.49 39.79 21.21
CA PRO A 55 -17.06 38.77 22.10
C PRO A 55 -17.61 37.54 21.37
N GLN A 56 -18.20 37.74 20.19
CA GLN A 56 -18.71 36.66 19.36
C GLN A 56 -17.58 35.78 18.80
N GLU A 57 -16.47 36.37 18.34
CA GLU A 57 -15.31 35.62 17.85
C GLU A 57 -14.62 34.83 18.97
N GLN A 58 -14.58 35.38 20.19
CA GLN A 58 -14.11 34.67 21.38
C GLN A 58 -15.00 33.47 21.70
N GLU A 59 -16.32 33.63 21.61
CA GLU A 59 -17.28 32.53 21.81
C GLU A 59 -17.10 31.42 20.75
N ILE A 60 -17.02 31.80 19.46
CA ILE A 60 -16.80 30.86 18.35
C ILE A 60 -15.54 30.03 18.59
N THR A 61 -14.43 30.70 18.90
CA THR A 61 -13.12 30.03 19.07
C THR A 61 -12.98 29.30 20.41
N ALA A 62 -13.94 29.44 21.32
CA ALA A 62 -14.03 28.64 22.55
C ALA A 62 -14.78 27.30 22.36
N CYS A 63 -15.60 27.18 21.31
CA CYS A 63 -16.41 26.01 21.02
C CYS A 63 -15.57 24.80 20.57
N SER A 64 -16.11 23.59 20.79
CA SER A 64 -15.57 22.38 20.15
C SER A 64 -15.93 22.32 18.66
N GLY A 65 -15.19 21.55 17.87
CA GLY A 65 -15.51 21.32 16.47
C GLY A 65 -16.91 20.72 16.28
N THR A 66 -17.27 19.73 17.09
CA THR A 66 -18.62 19.13 17.06
C THR A 66 -19.75 20.15 17.30
N GLU A 67 -19.52 21.12 18.19
CA GLU A 67 -20.49 22.18 18.45
C GLU A 67 -20.57 23.21 17.32
N LEU A 68 -19.43 23.60 16.75
CA LEU A 68 -19.37 24.51 15.59
C LEU A 68 -20.13 23.94 14.39
N VAL A 69 -19.89 22.66 14.04
CA VAL A 69 -20.62 21.98 12.97
C VAL A 69 -22.12 21.95 13.28
N SER A 70 -22.52 21.67 14.52
CA SER A 70 -23.94 21.67 14.90
C SER A 70 -24.59 23.05 14.77
N ARG A 71 -23.87 24.14 15.11
CA ARG A 71 -24.38 25.51 14.99
C ARG A 71 -24.50 25.93 13.51
N MET A 72 -23.53 25.57 12.67
CA MET A 72 -23.59 25.80 11.23
C MET A 72 -24.70 24.99 10.55
N ALA A 73 -24.87 23.72 10.91
CA ALA A 73 -25.96 22.88 10.42
C ALA A 73 -27.35 23.44 10.79
N ALA A 74 -27.46 24.15 11.92
CA ALA A 74 -28.67 24.83 12.36
C ALA A 74 -28.87 26.23 11.74
N GLY A 75 -27.96 26.68 10.87
CA GLY A 75 -27.98 28.03 10.28
C GLY A 75 -27.76 29.16 11.27
N LYS A 76 -27.21 28.87 12.46
CA LYS A 76 -26.95 29.86 13.52
C LYS A 76 -25.57 30.53 13.39
N LEU A 77 -24.71 29.94 12.58
CA LEU A 77 -23.34 30.37 12.32
C LEU A 77 -23.01 30.01 10.87
N THR A 78 -22.15 30.79 10.25
CA THR A 78 -21.62 30.52 8.90
C THR A 78 -20.18 29.99 8.98
N ALA A 79 -19.74 29.31 7.92
CA ALA A 79 -18.36 28.87 7.77
C ALA A 79 -17.41 30.07 7.68
N VAL A 80 -17.78 31.15 7.00
CA VAL A 80 -16.97 32.37 6.89
C VAL A 80 -16.77 33.03 8.26
N GLU A 81 -17.83 33.18 9.08
CA GLU A 81 -17.71 33.72 10.44
C GLU A 81 -16.79 32.84 11.30
N THR A 82 -16.95 31.52 11.20
CA THR A 82 -16.14 30.55 11.93
C THR A 82 -14.66 30.69 11.55
N VAL A 83 -14.34 30.55 10.27
CA VAL A 83 -12.95 30.60 9.76
C VAL A 83 -12.30 31.95 10.02
N THR A 84 -13.04 33.05 9.90
CA THR A 84 -12.54 34.40 10.21
C THR A 84 -12.14 34.54 11.68
N ALA A 85 -12.96 34.04 12.60
CA ALA A 85 -12.67 34.11 14.03
C ALA A 85 -11.38 33.35 14.38
N PHE A 86 -11.21 32.14 13.83
CA PHE A 86 -10.01 31.33 14.03
C PHE A 86 -8.77 31.95 13.37
N LEU A 87 -8.88 32.46 12.14
CA LEU A 87 -7.78 33.17 11.48
C LEU A 87 -7.29 34.35 12.32
N LYS A 88 -8.19 35.21 12.82
CA LYS A 88 -7.81 36.33 13.70
C LYS A 88 -7.08 35.87 14.96
N ARG A 89 -7.63 34.87 15.65
CA ARG A 89 -7.01 34.32 16.86
C ARG A 89 -5.63 33.71 16.55
N ALA A 90 -5.50 32.99 15.44
CA ALA A 90 -4.25 32.38 14.99
C ALA A 90 -3.18 33.44 14.66
N HIS A 91 -3.54 34.59 14.10
CA HIS A 91 -2.59 35.68 13.85
C HIS A 91 -1.99 36.22 15.16
N VAL A 92 -2.83 36.47 16.17
CA VAL A 92 -2.37 36.89 17.49
C VAL A 92 -1.53 35.79 18.14
N ALA A 93 -1.99 34.54 18.10
CA ALA A 93 -1.24 33.40 18.63
C ALA A 93 0.15 33.29 17.99
N HIS A 94 0.27 33.58 16.69
CA HIS A 94 1.54 33.57 15.98
C HIS A 94 2.47 34.71 16.46
N GLN A 95 1.96 35.93 16.66
CA GLN A 95 2.76 37.01 17.25
C GLN A 95 3.32 36.66 18.63
N LEU A 96 2.57 35.85 19.38
CA LEU A 96 2.92 35.49 20.75
C LEU A 96 3.87 34.28 20.86
N THR A 97 3.82 33.35 19.91
CA THR A 97 4.49 32.05 20.01
C THR A 97 5.36 31.67 18.82
N ASN A 98 5.24 32.36 17.69
CA ASN A 98 5.95 32.06 16.45
C ASN A 98 5.67 30.62 15.94
N PHE A 99 4.40 30.20 15.91
CA PHE A 99 4.04 28.81 15.59
C PHE A 99 3.83 28.50 14.11
N ALA A 100 3.73 29.51 13.22
CA ALA A 100 3.22 29.35 11.86
C ALA A 100 4.35 29.46 10.83
N THR A 101 4.18 28.80 9.69
CA THR A 101 5.05 28.91 8.51
C THR A 101 4.37 29.62 7.34
N GLU A 102 3.03 29.58 7.27
CA GLU A 102 2.22 30.22 6.24
C GLU A 102 0.75 30.30 6.69
N PHE A 103 0.08 31.44 6.47
CA PHE A 103 -1.37 31.58 6.63
C PHE A 103 -2.08 31.44 5.27
N LEU A 104 -3.17 30.69 5.23
CA LEU A 104 -3.93 30.39 4.01
C LEU A 104 -5.18 31.27 3.91
N VAL A 105 -5.05 32.58 4.20
CA VAL A 105 -6.20 33.49 4.42
C VAL A 105 -7.19 33.46 3.27
N ASP A 106 -6.71 33.72 2.05
CA ASP A 106 -7.56 33.83 0.87
C ASP A 106 -8.19 32.48 0.51
N ASP A 107 -7.39 31.42 0.49
CA ASP A 107 -7.84 30.05 0.21
C ASP A 107 -8.89 29.58 1.23
N ALA A 108 -8.67 29.87 2.52
CA ALA A 108 -9.56 29.49 3.60
C ALA A 108 -10.90 30.22 3.55
N LEU A 109 -10.89 31.54 3.34
CA LEU A 109 -12.11 32.34 3.24
C LEU A 109 -12.90 32.00 1.97
N ALA A 110 -12.22 31.73 0.85
CA ALA A 110 -12.88 31.27 -0.37
C ALA A 110 -13.54 29.90 -0.19
N ALA A 111 -12.84 28.94 0.43
CA ALA A 111 -13.41 27.63 0.76
C ALA A 111 -14.62 27.76 1.69
N ALA A 112 -14.53 28.58 2.73
CA ALA A 112 -15.63 28.85 3.66
C ALA A 112 -16.85 29.48 2.95
N ALA A 113 -16.63 30.48 2.10
CA ALA A 113 -17.70 31.12 1.35
C ALA A 113 -18.43 30.14 0.40
N ASN A 114 -17.68 29.22 -0.22
CA ASN A 114 -18.28 28.16 -1.06
C ASN A 114 -19.14 27.19 -0.25
N LEU A 115 -18.72 26.86 0.98
CA LEU A 115 -19.51 26.03 1.90
C LEU A 115 -20.82 26.73 2.29
N ASP A 116 -20.75 28.02 2.64
CA ASP A 116 -21.93 28.82 2.98
C ASP A 116 -22.89 28.96 1.79
N ALA A 117 -22.38 29.24 0.58
CA ALA A 117 -23.19 29.31 -0.63
C ALA A 117 -23.89 27.97 -0.91
N THR A 118 -23.18 26.85 -0.73
CA THR A 118 -23.75 25.50 -0.88
C THR A 118 -24.86 25.25 0.15
N PHE A 119 -24.66 25.65 1.41
CA PHE A 119 -25.66 25.53 2.46
C PHE A 119 -26.89 26.39 2.17
N GLN A 120 -26.72 27.64 1.73
CA GLN A 120 -27.82 28.54 1.37
C GLN A 120 -28.70 27.98 0.25
N VAL A 121 -28.10 27.35 -0.77
CA VAL A 121 -28.83 26.77 -1.91
C VAL A 121 -29.52 25.45 -1.54
N THR A 122 -28.86 24.60 -0.75
CA THR A 122 -29.31 23.20 -0.54
C THR A 122 -30.01 22.96 0.79
N GLY A 123 -29.83 23.87 1.77
CA GLY A 123 -30.23 23.68 3.16
C GLY A 123 -29.46 22.57 3.89
N LYS A 124 -28.34 22.09 3.33
CA LYS A 124 -27.56 20.95 3.86
C LYS A 124 -26.07 21.29 3.92
N ILE A 125 -25.43 20.86 5.00
CA ILE A 125 -23.97 20.92 5.12
C ILE A 125 -23.30 19.90 4.18
N VAL A 126 -22.11 20.22 3.69
CA VAL A 126 -21.32 19.37 2.77
C VAL A 126 -20.89 18.06 3.42
N GLY A 127 -20.56 18.09 4.71
CA GLY A 127 -20.07 16.92 5.41
C GLY A 127 -19.84 17.15 6.90
N PRO A 128 -19.35 16.13 7.62
CA PRO A 128 -19.20 16.15 9.07
C PRO A 128 -18.11 17.09 9.60
N LEU A 129 -17.26 17.67 8.73
CA LEU A 129 -16.26 18.68 9.08
C LEU A 129 -16.59 20.05 8.49
N HIS A 130 -17.83 20.27 8.01
CA HIS A 130 -18.25 21.49 7.33
C HIS A 130 -17.82 22.76 8.08
N GLY A 131 -16.98 23.56 7.43
CA GLY A 131 -16.53 24.87 7.91
C GLY A 131 -15.50 24.82 9.04
N LEU A 132 -15.03 23.64 9.45
CA LEU A 132 -14.08 23.51 10.55
C LEU A 132 -12.67 23.96 10.14
N PRO A 133 -12.07 24.94 10.84
CA PRO A 133 -10.68 25.35 10.62
C PRO A 133 -9.71 24.28 11.14
N ILE A 134 -8.88 23.75 10.26
CA ILE A 134 -7.85 22.75 10.57
C ILE A 134 -6.46 23.32 10.25
N SER A 135 -5.52 23.15 11.18
CA SER A 135 -4.10 23.50 11.02
C SER A 135 -3.29 22.30 10.54
N ILE A 136 -2.26 22.56 9.74
CA ILE A 136 -1.47 21.53 9.05
C ILE A 136 0.00 21.67 9.41
N LYS A 137 0.61 20.62 9.97
CA LYS A 137 2.07 20.57 10.16
C LYS A 137 2.80 20.73 8.82
N GLU A 138 3.87 21.53 8.80
CA GLU A 138 4.56 21.94 7.57
C GLU A 138 4.80 20.77 6.60
N HIS A 139 5.34 19.65 7.06
CA HIS A 139 5.78 18.57 6.16
C HIS A 139 4.66 17.72 5.53
N ILE A 140 3.39 18.07 5.78
CA ILE A 140 2.22 17.47 5.13
C ILE A 140 2.00 18.22 3.81
N GLY A 141 2.09 17.52 2.68
CA GLY A 141 1.97 18.13 1.35
C GLY A 141 0.58 18.75 1.11
N LEU A 142 0.56 20.03 0.78
CA LEU A 142 -0.62 20.79 0.37
C LEU A 142 -0.37 21.35 -1.03
N LYS A 143 -1.23 21.01 -1.99
CA LYS A 143 -1.01 21.28 -3.41
C LYS A 143 -0.69 22.75 -3.68
N GLY A 144 0.37 22.98 -4.45
CA GLY A 144 0.81 24.32 -4.84
C GLY A 144 1.54 25.11 -3.75
N LYS A 145 1.73 24.54 -2.56
CA LYS A 145 2.50 25.15 -1.47
C LYS A 145 3.85 24.46 -1.30
N ILE A 146 4.83 25.18 -0.76
CA ILE A 146 6.18 24.64 -0.52
C ILE A 146 6.16 23.68 0.66
N VAL A 147 6.77 22.51 0.53
CA VAL A 147 6.92 21.51 1.61
C VAL A 147 8.40 21.25 1.85
N HIS A 148 8.94 21.87 2.90
CA HIS A 148 10.39 21.95 3.13
C HIS A 148 10.88 21.19 4.37
N SER A 149 10.00 20.77 5.28
CA SER A 149 10.32 19.95 6.46
C SER A 149 11.42 20.49 7.37
N ALA A 150 11.56 21.82 7.40
CA ALA A 150 12.67 22.55 8.01
C ALA A 150 14.09 22.21 7.49
N TYR A 151 14.20 21.77 6.23
CA TYR A 151 15.44 21.74 5.45
C TYR A 151 15.48 22.92 4.48
N VAL A 152 16.58 23.68 4.48
CA VAL A 152 16.73 24.83 3.57
C VAL A 152 16.90 24.38 2.12
N ALA A 153 17.46 23.19 1.89
CA ALA A 153 17.55 22.57 0.56
C ALA A 153 16.20 22.50 -0.15
N TRP A 154 15.10 22.35 0.60
CA TRP A 154 13.75 22.15 0.06
C TRP A 154 12.92 23.45 0.00
N ALA A 155 13.55 24.62 0.07
CA ALA A 155 12.86 25.92 -0.02
C ALA A 155 12.13 26.17 -1.36
N ASP A 156 12.36 25.33 -2.37
CA ASP A 156 11.71 25.35 -3.68
C ASP A 156 10.85 24.10 -3.95
N ASN A 157 10.75 23.17 -2.99
CA ASN A 157 10.00 21.93 -3.16
C ASN A 157 8.50 22.19 -3.04
N VAL A 158 7.76 22.16 -4.14
CA VAL A 158 6.31 22.43 -4.17
C VAL A 158 5.53 21.12 -4.26
N ALA A 159 4.59 20.91 -3.34
CA ALA A 159 3.73 19.74 -3.37
C ALA A 159 2.82 19.76 -4.61
N GLN A 160 2.84 18.68 -5.38
CA GLN A 160 2.06 18.55 -6.63
C GLN A 160 0.60 18.15 -6.38
N GLU A 161 0.35 17.50 -5.25
CA GLU A 161 -0.96 17.00 -4.83
C GLU A 161 -1.14 17.22 -3.34
N ASP A 162 -2.40 17.27 -2.92
CA ASP A 162 -2.76 17.25 -1.50
C ASP A 162 -2.50 15.85 -0.93
N ALA A 163 -1.92 15.79 0.27
CA ALA A 163 -1.83 14.56 1.04
C ALA A 163 -3.22 13.92 1.18
N LEU A 164 -3.28 12.58 1.19
CA LEU A 164 -4.55 11.85 1.14
C LEU A 164 -5.48 12.25 2.30
N VAL A 165 -4.93 12.44 3.50
CA VAL A 165 -5.68 12.93 4.66
C VAL A 165 -6.34 14.30 4.42
N LEU A 166 -5.67 15.22 3.72
CA LEU A 166 -6.17 16.56 3.46
C LEU A 166 -7.31 16.50 2.45
N ARG A 167 -7.20 15.67 1.40
CA ARG A 167 -8.29 15.45 0.45
C ARG A 167 -9.54 14.88 1.13
N LEU A 168 -9.37 13.92 2.04
CA LEU A 168 -10.48 13.31 2.78
C LEU A 168 -11.13 14.30 3.76
N ALA A 169 -10.33 15.11 4.45
CA ALA A 169 -10.84 16.14 5.35
C ALA A 169 -11.56 17.27 4.57
N ALA A 170 -10.98 17.74 3.47
CA ALA A 170 -11.59 18.74 2.59
C ALA A 170 -12.90 18.23 1.97
N LYS A 171 -12.95 16.97 1.52
CA LYS A 171 -14.17 16.32 1.02
C LYS A 171 -15.27 16.26 2.08
N ALA A 172 -14.91 16.14 3.36
CA ALA A 172 -15.83 16.22 4.48
C ALA A 172 -16.21 17.65 4.90
N GLY A 173 -15.68 18.67 4.21
CA GLY A 173 -16.01 20.08 4.40
C GLY A 173 -15.04 20.85 5.30
N ALA A 174 -13.87 20.31 5.64
CA ALA A 174 -12.87 21.03 6.44
C ALA A 174 -12.24 22.20 5.65
N VAL A 175 -11.78 23.22 6.39
CA VAL A 175 -11.11 24.40 5.84
C VAL A 175 -9.70 24.50 6.42
N PHE A 176 -8.68 24.45 5.56
CA PHE A 176 -7.29 24.62 5.97
C PHE A 176 -6.90 26.09 5.99
N HIS A 177 -6.35 26.57 7.10
CA HIS A 177 -6.20 28.02 7.33
C HIS A 177 -4.78 28.44 7.73
N VAL A 178 -3.95 27.52 8.23
CA VAL A 178 -2.58 27.81 8.65
C VAL A 178 -1.71 26.55 8.56
N ARG A 179 -0.45 26.75 8.16
CA ARG A 179 0.61 25.74 8.23
C ARG A 179 1.55 26.06 9.38
N THR A 180 2.00 25.02 10.09
CA THR A 180 2.65 25.18 11.39
C THR A 180 4.09 24.68 11.42
N ASN A 181 4.90 25.35 12.25
CA ASN A 181 6.34 25.20 12.34
C ASN A 181 6.76 23.84 12.92
N VAL A 182 7.97 23.41 12.55
CA VAL A 182 8.58 22.14 12.94
C VAL A 182 10.05 22.37 13.32
N PRO A 183 10.67 21.54 14.18
CA PRO A 183 12.11 21.61 14.40
C PRO A 183 12.91 21.21 13.15
N GLN A 184 14.17 21.65 13.07
CA GLN A 184 15.10 21.18 12.03
C GLN A 184 15.11 19.64 12.00
N SER A 185 15.05 19.04 10.81
CA SER A 185 14.94 17.59 10.57
C SER A 185 13.69 16.88 11.10
N CYS A 186 12.74 17.58 11.73
CA CYS A 186 11.56 16.99 12.37
C CYS A 186 11.86 15.96 13.49
N MET A 187 13.09 15.87 14.00
CA MET A 187 13.53 14.84 14.96
C MET A 187 13.78 15.37 16.39
N HIS A 188 13.06 16.41 16.84
CA HIS A 188 13.14 16.92 18.22
C HIS A 188 11.79 16.86 18.94
N LEU A 189 11.79 16.66 20.26
CA LEU A 189 10.68 17.05 21.15
C LEU A 189 10.76 18.56 21.50
N ASP A 190 11.18 19.36 20.52
CA ASP A 190 11.32 20.81 20.54
C ASP A 190 10.86 21.38 19.18
N CYS A 191 10.75 22.69 19.02
CA CYS A 191 10.31 23.32 17.78
C CYS A 191 11.13 24.56 17.49
N SER A 192 12.34 24.34 16.98
CA SER A 192 13.26 25.41 16.56
C SER A 192 14.01 24.98 15.31
N ASN A 193 14.17 25.91 14.36
CA ASN A 193 14.93 25.71 13.14
C ASN A 193 15.54 27.04 12.64
N PRO A 194 16.57 27.01 11.79
CA PRO A 194 17.20 28.21 11.26
C PRO A 194 16.28 29.09 10.37
N ILE A 195 15.17 28.55 9.85
CA ILE A 195 14.26 29.26 8.95
C ILE A 195 13.36 30.20 9.76
N TYR A 196 12.54 29.66 10.65
CA TYR A 196 11.52 30.44 11.39
C TYR A 196 11.93 30.78 12.82
N GLY A 197 13.00 30.17 13.33
CA GLY A 197 13.38 30.29 14.74
C GLY A 197 12.53 29.41 15.64
N THR A 198 12.46 29.78 16.92
CA THR A 198 11.86 28.96 17.98
C THR A 198 10.37 29.25 18.15
N THR A 199 9.57 28.19 18.26
CA THR A 199 8.18 28.23 18.69
C THR A 199 8.07 27.95 20.18
N VAL A 200 7.57 28.93 20.95
CA VAL A 200 7.54 28.86 22.41
C VAL A 200 6.20 28.37 22.96
N ASN A 201 6.20 27.90 24.21
CA ASN A 201 5.01 27.41 24.89
C ASN A 201 4.08 28.55 25.34
N PRO A 202 2.74 28.41 25.17
CA PRO A 202 1.80 29.45 25.59
C PRO A 202 1.62 29.59 27.12
N TYR A 203 1.94 28.57 27.90
CA TYR A 203 1.84 28.65 29.37
C TYR A 203 3.11 29.24 30.00
N ASN A 204 4.24 29.16 29.29
CA ASN A 204 5.50 29.75 29.73
C ASN A 204 6.44 29.92 28.53
N ARG A 205 6.63 31.16 28.08
CA ARG A 205 7.43 31.50 26.88
C ARG A 205 8.93 31.14 26.96
N ASN A 206 9.44 30.71 28.11
CA ASN A 206 10.81 30.18 28.25
C ASN A 206 10.89 28.66 28.02
N LEU A 207 9.75 27.99 27.84
CA LEU A 207 9.66 26.55 27.62
C LEU A 207 9.33 26.26 26.15
N THR A 208 9.67 25.05 25.74
CA THR A 208 9.36 24.57 24.40
C THR A 208 7.87 24.24 24.25
N SER A 209 7.35 24.47 23.05
CA SER A 209 6.04 23.95 22.61
C SER A 209 6.04 22.43 22.39
N GLY A 210 7.18 21.76 22.55
CA GLY A 210 7.37 20.36 22.24
C GLY A 210 7.68 20.16 20.77
N GLY A 211 7.74 18.92 20.32
CA GLY A 211 8.00 18.64 18.92
C GLY A 211 7.79 17.18 18.56
N SER A 212 7.84 16.82 17.27
CA SER A 212 8.12 17.75 16.17
C SER A 212 6.91 18.51 15.63
N SER A 213 5.70 18.25 16.13
CA SER A 213 4.50 19.05 15.80
C SER A 213 4.31 20.22 16.78
N GLY A 214 5.39 20.92 17.14
CA GLY A 214 5.35 21.98 18.16
C GLY A 214 4.51 23.19 17.74
N GLY A 215 4.52 23.54 16.44
CA GLY A 215 3.63 24.56 15.89
C GLY A 215 2.14 24.24 16.09
N GLU A 216 1.74 22.97 15.89
CA GLU A 216 0.38 22.50 16.17
C GLU A 216 0.05 22.62 17.67
N GLY A 217 0.97 22.21 18.55
CA GLY A 217 0.81 22.33 20.00
C GLY A 217 0.58 23.77 20.45
N ALA A 218 1.43 24.71 20.01
CA ALA A 218 1.31 26.12 20.35
C ALA A 218 0.04 26.77 19.79
N CYS A 219 -0.34 26.42 18.55
CA CYS A 219 -1.58 26.87 17.91
C CYS A 219 -2.81 26.46 18.73
N LEU A 220 -2.93 25.17 19.06
CA LEU A 220 -4.05 24.62 19.82
C LEU A 220 -4.03 25.07 21.29
N GLY A 221 -2.85 25.24 21.89
CA GLY A 221 -2.72 25.77 23.25
C GLY A 221 -3.28 27.18 23.41
N LEU A 222 -3.40 27.93 22.31
CA LEU A 222 -4.03 29.25 22.23
C LEU A 222 -5.36 29.23 21.45
N ARG A 223 -5.91 28.05 21.16
CA ARG A 223 -7.18 27.84 20.43
C ARG A 223 -7.20 28.53 19.05
N GLY A 224 -6.04 28.64 18.40
CA GLY A 224 -5.89 29.19 17.06
C GLY A 224 -6.46 28.27 15.97
N SER A 225 -6.74 27.01 16.31
CA SER A 225 -7.34 26.00 15.43
C SER A 225 -8.31 25.13 16.23
N VAL A 226 -9.26 24.47 15.56
CA VAL A 226 -10.13 23.45 16.18
C VAL A 226 -9.38 22.13 16.30
N LEU A 227 -8.65 21.76 15.25
CA LEU A 227 -7.95 20.50 15.11
C LEU A 227 -6.65 20.70 14.33
N GLY A 228 -5.59 20.04 14.77
CA GLY A 228 -4.27 20.06 14.15
C GLY A 228 -3.91 18.69 13.59
N LEU A 229 -3.24 18.66 12.43
CA LEU A 229 -2.71 17.44 11.83
C LEU A 229 -1.21 17.39 12.03
N GLY A 230 -0.75 16.42 12.83
CA GLY A 230 0.66 16.17 13.09
C GLY A 230 1.08 14.75 12.72
N THR A 231 2.34 14.44 12.99
CA THR A 231 2.92 13.11 12.77
C THR A 231 3.72 12.65 13.98
N ASP A 232 3.83 11.34 14.19
CA ASP A 232 4.46 10.75 15.39
C ASP A 232 5.29 9.51 15.05
N ILE A 233 6.62 9.67 15.00
CA ILE A 233 7.58 8.56 14.91
C ILE A 233 8.25 8.23 16.25
N GLY A 234 8.30 9.20 17.19
CA GLY A 234 8.87 9.01 18.53
C GLY A 234 8.17 9.75 19.68
N GLY A 235 7.02 10.37 19.44
CA GLY A 235 6.34 11.27 20.39
C GLY A 235 5.83 12.56 19.76
N SER A 236 5.99 12.74 18.46
CA SER A 236 5.83 14.04 17.80
C SER A 236 4.40 14.60 17.73
N VAL A 237 3.37 13.83 18.06
CA VAL A 237 2.00 14.32 18.32
C VAL A 237 1.78 14.49 19.82
N ARG A 238 2.28 13.53 20.60
CA ARG A 238 2.02 13.39 22.04
C ARG A 238 2.79 14.39 22.91
N GLY A 239 4.04 14.70 22.56
CA GLY A 239 4.89 15.69 23.22
C GLY A 239 4.30 17.10 23.14
N PRO A 240 4.02 17.64 21.93
CA PRO A 240 3.37 18.94 21.79
C PRO A 240 2.00 19.03 22.47
N ALA A 241 1.19 17.96 22.37
CA ALA A 241 -0.07 17.89 23.09
C ALA A 241 0.13 17.98 24.62
N ALA A 242 1.11 17.24 25.16
CA ALA A 242 1.42 17.28 26.58
C ALA A 242 1.88 18.67 27.02
N PHE A 243 2.81 19.26 26.27
CA PHE A 243 3.48 20.50 26.64
C PHE A 243 2.54 21.70 26.53
N CYS A 244 1.63 21.70 25.56
CA CYS A 244 0.69 22.81 25.33
C CYS A 244 -0.73 22.52 25.85
N GLY A 245 -0.92 21.50 26.70
CA GLY A 245 -2.20 21.26 27.38
C GLY A 245 -3.35 20.84 26.46
N CYS A 246 -3.06 20.06 25.42
CA CYS A 246 -4.01 19.59 24.41
C CYS A 246 -4.13 18.05 24.43
N TYR A 247 -5.10 17.52 23.68
CA TYR A 247 -5.18 16.10 23.37
C TYR A 247 -4.37 15.78 22.12
N GLY A 248 -3.72 14.63 22.09
CA GLY A 248 -2.99 14.15 20.91
C GLY A 248 -3.07 12.64 20.81
N LEU A 249 -3.54 12.14 19.66
CA LEU A 249 -3.70 10.71 19.43
C LEU A 249 -2.62 10.19 18.47
N ARG A 250 -1.82 9.24 18.95
CA ARG A 250 -1.04 8.34 18.11
C ARG A 250 -1.85 7.07 17.88
N THR A 251 -2.22 6.80 16.64
CA THR A 251 -2.85 5.52 16.27
C THR A 251 -1.80 4.40 16.17
N THR A 252 -2.25 3.16 16.04
CA THR A 252 -1.41 2.09 15.47
C THR A 252 -0.94 2.52 14.06
N ALA A 253 0.24 2.08 13.65
CA ALA A 253 0.76 2.33 12.32
C ALA A 253 -0.17 1.77 11.24
N LEU A 254 -0.12 2.40 10.06
CA LEU A 254 -0.95 2.06 8.90
C LEU A 254 -2.46 2.16 9.17
N ARG A 255 -2.87 2.98 10.16
CA ARG A 255 -4.27 3.26 10.44
C ARG A 255 -4.78 4.48 9.66
N ASN A 256 -4.14 5.61 9.88
CA ASN A 256 -4.44 6.85 9.16
C ASN A 256 -3.58 6.97 7.91
N PRO A 257 -4.09 7.62 6.84
CA PRO A 257 -3.34 7.89 5.63
C PRO A 257 -2.02 8.62 5.90
N TYR A 258 -0.94 8.14 5.27
CA TYR A 258 0.39 8.74 5.34
C TYR A 258 0.91 9.16 3.95
N LYS A 259 0.17 8.86 2.88
CA LYS A 259 0.50 9.32 1.52
C LYS A 259 0.48 10.85 1.43
N GLY A 260 1.59 11.41 0.95
CA GLY A 260 1.79 12.86 0.78
C GLY A 260 2.56 13.55 1.91
N ILE A 261 3.16 12.79 2.84
CA ILE A 261 4.11 13.32 3.82
C ILE A 261 5.50 13.39 3.19
N CYS A 262 6.20 14.51 3.35
CA CYS A 262 7.53 14.75 2.78
C CYS A 262 8.58 14.75 3.89
N LEU A 263 9.53 13.82 3.87
CA LEU A 263 10.67 13.74 4.81
C LEU A 263 11.80 12.96 4.12
N PRO A 264 13.07 13.17 4.51
CA PRO A 264 14.17 12.33 4.02
C PRO A 264 14.11 10.94 4.65
N GLY A 265 14.76 9.97 4.02
CA GLY A 265 14.78 8.58 4.50
C GLY A 265 13.47 7.82 4.20
N LEU A 266 12.82 8.12 3.07
CA LEU A 266 11.71 7.32 2.57
C LEU A 266 12.14 5.85 2.46
N GLY A 267 11.33 4.93 3.00
CA GLY A 267 11.64 3.50 3.04
C GLY A 267 12.15 2.98 4.39
N GLN A 268 12.37 3.83 5.39
CA GLN A 268 12.52 3.36 6.77
C GLN A 268 11.20 2.72 7.23
N GLU A 269 11.23 1.41 7.46
CA GLU A 269 10.07 0.61 7.88
C GLU A 269 10.21 0.05 9.31
N SER A 270 11.37 0.28 9.95
CA SER A 270 11.72 -0.29 11.25
C SER A 270 10.91 0.30 12.42
N ILE A 271 10.63 1.60 12.40
CA ILE A 271 9.71 2.23 13.35
C ILE A 271 8.83 3.17 12.53
N LYS A 272 7.64 2.68 12.19
CA LYS A 272 6.75 3.42 11.30
C LYS A 272 6.26 4.71 11.98
N CYS A 273 6.40 5.82 11.27
CA CYS A 273 5.73 7.06 11.57
C CYS A 273 4.22 6.93 11.30
N ILE A 274 3.42 7.72 12.00
CA ILE A 274 1.98 7.81 11.80
C ILE A 274 1.55 9.26 11.58
N LEU A 275 0.39 9.45 10.98
CA LEU A 275 -0.36 10.69 11.04
C LEU A 275 -1.38 10.64 12.19
N GLY A 276 -1.44 11.69 12.99
CA GLY A 276 -2.31 11.75 14.18
C GLY A 276 -2.90 13.13 14.44
N PRO A 277 -4.15 13.22 14.91
CA PRO A 277 -4.78 14.49 15.25
C PRO A 277 -4.35 15.02 16.62
N LEU A 278 -4.27 16.35 16.72
CA LEU A 278 -4.24 17.11 17.97
C LEU A 278 -5.51 17.95 18.08
N ALA A 279 -6.09 18.10 19.27
CA ALA A 279 -7.28 18.92 19.47
C ALA A 279 -7.41 19.41 20.92
N ASN A 280 -8.30 20.38 21.16
CA ASN A 280 -8.65 20.83 22.51
C ASN A 280 -9.75 19.96 23.17
N SER A 281 -10.32 18.99 22.46
CA SER A 281 -11.36 18.10 22.99
C SER A 281 -11.21 16.66 22.49
N ILE A 282 -11.60 15.69 23.31
CA ILE A 282 -11.62 14.27 22.93
C ILE A 282 -12.67 13.98 21.84
N SER A 283 -13.78 14.73 21.83
CA SER A 283 -14.84 14.62 20.83
C SER A 283 -14.35 14.99 19.44
N ASP A 284 -13.45 15.97 19.32
CA ASP A 284 -12.91 16.38 18.02
C ASP A 284 -11.88 15.37 17.50
N ILE A 285 -11.10 14.74 18.37
CA ILE A 285 -10.26 13.57 18.01
C ILE A 285 -11.13 12.44 17.44
N GLN A 286 -12.23 12.11 18.12
CA GLN A 286 -13.16 11.07 17.68
C GLN A 286 -13.86 11.42 16.37
N LEU A 287 -14.26 12.68 16.20
CA LEU A 287 -14.87 13.18 14.97
C LEU A 287 -13.92 12.99 13.79
N PHE A 288 -12.66 13.40 13.93
CA PHE A 288 -11.66 13.26 12.87
C PHE A 288 -11.44 11.79 12.47
N GLU A 289 -11.20 10.91 13.44
CA GLU A 289 -10.98 9.48 13.18
C GLU A 289 -12.20 8.82 12.52
N ASP A 290 -13.42 9.15 12.99
CA ASP A 290 -14.67 8.66 12.39
C ASP A 290 -14.80 9.11 10.92
N VAL A 291 -14.49 10.37 10.64
CA VAL A 291 -14.64 10.94 9.29
C VAL A 291 -13.60 10.43 8.32
N VAL A 292 -12.33 10.37 8.71
CA VAL A 292 -11.25 9.98 7.80
C VAL A 292 -11.34 8.48 7.48
N LEU A 293 -11.54 7.63 8.49
CA LEU A 293 -11.51 6.19 8.29
C LEU A 293 -12.79 5.63 7.64
N ASN A 294 -13.93 6.28 7.81
CA ASN A 294 -15.18 5.85 7.14
C ASN A 294 -15.26 6.27 5.67
N GLN A 295 -14.27 7.02 5.17
CA GLN A 295 -14.10 7.29 3.74
C GLN A 295 -13.20 6.26 3.04
N GLU A 296 -12.88 5.15 3.72
CA GLU A 296 -12.19 3.99 3.14
C GLU A 296 -10.84 4.34 2.47
N PRO A 297 -9.93 5.04 3.18
CA PRO A 297 -8.68 5.53 2.58
C PRO A 297 -7.77 4.44 2.00
N TRP A 298 -7.92 3.19 2.46
CA TRP A 298 -7.19 2.03 1.98
C TRP A 298 -7.49 1.65 0.52
N ASP A 299 -8.56 2.19 -0.07
CA ASP A 299 -8.83 2.02 -1.50
C ASP A 299 -7.84 2.81 -2.38
N GLU A 300 -7.21 3.86 -1.83
CA GLU A 300 -6.15 4.60 -2.52
C GLU A 300 -4.75 4.32 -1.95
N GLU A 301 -4.62 4.25 -0.62
CA GLU A 301 -3.36 3.91 0.05
C GLU A 301 -3.43 2.46 0.54
N THR A 302 -3.10 1.53 -0.35
CA THR A 302 -3.28 0.08 -0.14
C THR A 302 -2.41 -0.53 0.95
N SER A 303 -1.44 0.22 1.50
CA SER A 303 -0.64 -0.17 2.66
C SER A 303 -1.42 -0.07 3.98
N LEU A 304 -2.54 0.68 4.00
CA LEU A 304 -3.36 0.87 5.19
C LEU A 304 -4.10 -0.41 5.58
N VAL A 305 -4.33 -0.58 6.87
CA VAL A 305 -5.19 -1.64 7.39
C VAL A 305 -6.66 -1.26 7.12
N PRO A 306 -7.42 -2.05 6.34
CA PRO A 306 -8.78 -1.70 5.95
C PRO A 306 -9.77 -1.91 7.10
N LEU A 307 -9.79 -0.96 8.03
CA LEU A 307 -10.56 -1.02 9.26
C LEU A 307 -11.30 0.30 9.53
N PRO A 308 -12.63 0.34 9.29
CA PRO A 308 -13.46 1.48 9.63
C PRO A 308 -13.40 1.86 11.11
N TRP A 309 -13.79 3.09 11.43
CA TRP A 309 -13.89 3.53 12.81
C TRP A 309 -15.04 2.79 13.51
N LYS A 310 -14.74 2.17 14.65
CA LYS A 310 -15.75 1.41 15.42
C LYS A 310 -16.23 2.25 16.59
N LYS A 311 -17.45 2.79 16.48
CA LYS A 311 -18.13 3.40 17.63
C LYS A 311 -18.41 2.34 18.68
N MET A 312 -17.92 2.59 19.89
CA MET A 312 -18.08 1.72 21.05
C MET A 312 -18.75 2.51 22.16
N ASN A 313 -19.60 1.85 22.94
CA ASN A 313 -20.10 2.44 24.18
C ASN A 313 -18.91 2.65 25.13
N PRO A 314 -18.88 3.77 25.89
CA PRO A 314 -17.87 3.96 26.93
C PRO A 314 -17.87 2.76 27.89
N TYR A 315 -16.67 2.29 28.22
CA TYR A 315 -16.53 1.21 29.19
C TYR A 315 -17.07 1.67 30.54
N GLN A 316 -17.82 0.78 31.18
CA GLN A 316 -18.23 0.97 32.56
C GLN A 316 -17.08 0.56 33.51
N PRO A 317 -16.97 1.20 34.68
CA PRO A 317 -16.08 0.74 35.74
C PRO A 317 -16.22 -0.77 36.00
N GLY A 318 -15.09 -1.46 36.19
CA GLY A 318 -15.03 -2.91 36.35
C GLY A 318 -14.94 -3.73 35.05
N GLN A 319 -15.12 -3.12 33.86
CA GLN A 319 -15.00 -3.82 32.57
C GLN A 319 -13.56 -3.87 32.02
N PHE A 320 -12.63 -3.15 32.64
CA PHE A 320 -11.25 -3.01 32.18
C PHE A 320 -10.31 -2.75 33.36
N THR A 321 -9.03 -3.07 33.16
CA THR A 321 -7.96 -2.78 34.12
C THR A 321 -6.97 -1.77 33.55
N ILE A 322 -6.63 -0.75 34.35
CA ILE A 322 -5.54 0.19 34.05
C ILE A 322 -4.30 -0.21 34.86
N GLY A 323 -3.21 -0.49 34.16
CA GLY A 323 -1.87 -0.57 34.73
C GLY A 323 -1.25 0.81 34.85
N VAL A 324 -0.52 1.10 35.91
CA VAL A 324 0.17 2.39 36.11
C VAL A 324 1.67 2.18 36.05
N ILE A 325 2.32 2.83 35.09
CA ILE A 325 3.77 3.00 35.06
C ILE A 325 4.07 4.32 35.75
N TRP A 326 4.68 4.24 36.94
CA TRP A 326 5.05 5.42 37.72
C TRP A 326 6.32 6.10 37.18
N ASP A 327 7.28 5.29 36.76
CA ASP A 327 8.49 5.67 36.03
C ASP A 327 8.87 4.54 35.07
N ASP A 328 9.68 4.81 34.05
CA ASP A 328 10.06 3.83 33.01
C ASP A 328 11.19 2.85 33.42
N GLY A 329 11.62 2.88 34.68
CA GLY A 329 12.73 2.10 35.20
C GLY A 329 14.12 2.66 34.86
N MET A 330 14.21 3.74 34.08
CA MET A 330 15.48 4.31 33.61
C MET A 330 15.69 5.75 34.08
N VAL A 331 14.68 6.62 33.93
CA VAL A 331 14.72 8.04 34.32
C VAL A 331 13.52 8.40 35.17
N HIS A 332 13.76 8.98 36.34
CA HIS A 332 12.71 9.41 37.25
C HIS A 332 11.93 10.61 36.67
N PRO A 333 10.59 10.59 36.70
CA PRO A 333 9.79 11.75 36.37
C PRO A 333 9.98 12.87 37.39
N HIS A 334 9.80 14.10 36.94
CA HIS A 334 9.79 15.27 37.80
C HIS A 334 8.55 15.23 38.74
N PRO A 335 8.65 15.82 39.96
CA PRO A 335 7.57 15.91 40.93
C PRO A 335 6.16 16.25 40.38
N PRO A 336 5.97 17.23 39.47
CA PRO A 336 4.64 17.56 38.97
C PRO A 336 3.99 16.41 38.19
N VAL A 337 4.78 15.60 37.48
CA VAL A 337 4.28 14.44 36.72
C VAL A 337 3.81 13.35 37.67
N ILE A 338 4.57 13.08 38.74
CA ILE A 338 4.18 12.13 39.79
C ILE A 338 2.89 12.59 40.48
N ARG A 339 2.74 13.89 40.77
CA ARG A 339 1.49 14.44 41.31
C ARG A 339 0.32 14.26 40.34
N GLY A 340 0.55 14.50 39.04
CA GLY A 340 -0.43 14.22 37.98
C GLY A 340 -0.89 12.77 37.98
N LEU A 341 0.05 11.81 38.03
CA LEU A 341 -0.24 10.38 38.09
C LEU A 341 -1.06 10.02 39.32
N LYS A 342 -0.66 10.48 40.52
CA LYS A 342 -1.41 10.25 41.77
C LYS A 342 -2.85 10.76 41.65
N ASN A 343 -3.02 11.98 41.15
CA ASN A 343 -4.36 12.57 40.96
C ASN A 343 -5.23 11.74 40.00
N ALA A 344 -4.66 11.30 38.88
CA ALA A 344 -5.39 10.48 37.92
C ALA A 344 -5.75 9.10 38.50
N VAL A 345 -4.82 8.45 39.21
CA VAL A 345 -5.04 7.16 39.89
C VAL A 345 -6.16 7.27 40.92
N ASP A 346 -6.14 8.30 41.76
CA ASP A 346 -7.15 8.52 42.80
C ASP A 346 -8.54 8.73 42.19
N LYS A 347 -8.64 9.55 41.14
CA LYS A 347 -9.89 9.77 40.40
C LYS A 347 -10.40 8.50 39.74
N LEU A 348 -9.53 7.69 39.14
CA LEU A 348 -9.90 6.43 38.50
C LEU A 348 -10.40 5.40 39.53
N LYS A 349 -9.70 5.27 40.67
CA LYS A 349 -10.13 4.41 41.78
C LYS A 349 -11.46 4.88 42.37
N ALA A 350 -11.64 6.18 42.58
CA ALA A 350 -12.90 6.76 43.05
C ALA A 350 -14.07 6.52 42.08
N ALA A 351 -13.78 6.48 40.77
CA ALA A 351 -14.75 6.10 39.74
C ALA A 351 -15.02 4.58 39.65
N GLY A 352 -14.40 3.76 40.50
CA GLY A 352 -14.58 2.30 40.52
C GLY A 352 -13.78 1.55 39.45
N VAL A 353 -12.81 2.18 38.80
CA VAL A 353 -11.93 1.52 37.82
C VAL A 353 -10.91 0.66 38.57
N LYS A 354 -10.65 -0.55 38.06
CA LYS A 354 -9.57 -1.39 38.58
C LYS A 354 -8.22 -0.81 38.13
N VAL A 355 -7.48 -0.26 39.08
CA VAL A 355 -6.14 0.31 38.85
C VAL A 355 -5.11 -0.51 39.60
N VAL A 356 -4.05 -0.93 38.92
CA VAL A 356 -2.95 -1.72 39.48
C VAL A 356 -1.62 -1.13 39.05
N ASP A 357 -0.58 -1.31 39.86
CA ASP A 357 0.77 -0.96 39.45
C ASP A 357 1.23 -1.89 38.33
N PHE A 358 1.95 -1.33 37.36
CA PHE A 358 2.54 -2.08 36.25
C PHE A 358 4.03 -1.77 36.18
N GLU A 359 4.84 -2.74 36.63
CA GLU A 359 6.28 -2.66 36.48
C GLU A 359 6.65 -2.64 34.98
N PRO A 360 7.41 -1.62 34.51
CA PRO A 360 7.91 -1.54 33.13
C PRO A 360 8.55 -2.85 32.67
N TYR A 361 8.09 -3.38 31.54
CA TYR A 361 8.65 -4.62 31.01
C TYR A 361 9.83 -4.33 30.10
N LYS A 362 11.06 -4.53 30.62
CA LYS A 362 12.32 -4.45 29.87
C LYS A 362 12.46 -3.17 29.03
N HIS A 363 12.09 -2.01 29.58
CA HIS A 363 12.18 -0.73 28.86
C HIS A 363 13.61 -0.40 28.42
N SER A 364 14.63 -0.84 29.15
CA SER A 364 16.04 -0.70 28.76
C SER A 364 16.40 -1.48 27.49
N GLU A 365 15.89 -2.71 27.34
CA GLU A 365 16.08 -3.51 26.12
C GLU A 365 15.33 -2.85 24.95
N GLY A 366 14.11 -2.37 25.20
CA GLY A 366 13.35 -1.59 24.23
C GLY A 366 14.08 -0.32 23.79
N ALA A 367 14.71 0.40 24.72
CA ALA A 367 15.51 1.59 24.47
C ALA A 367 16.69 1.31 23.53
N GLU A 368 17.46 0.25 23.80
CA GLU A 368 18.59 -0.16 22.94
C GLU A 368 18.13 -0.45 21.50
N ILE A 369 17.02 -1.16 21.32
CA ILE A 369 16.48 -1.46 19.99
C ILE A 369 16.00 -0.17 19.29
N ILE A 370 15.35 0.74 20.04
CA ILE A 370 14.86 2.02 19.53
C ILE A 370 16.02 2.89 19.02
N GLU A 371 17.08 3.04 19.83
CA GLU A 371 18.26 3.86 19.53
C GLU A 371 18.87 3.47 18.18
N LEU A 372 19.06 2.17 17.95
CA LEU A 372 19.65 1.64 16.71
C LEU A 372 18.70 1.73 15.50
N LEU A 373 17.39 1.63 15.71
CA LEU A 373 16.41 1.60 14.62
C LEU A 373 15.96 2.98 14.13
N TYR A 374 16.19 4.08 14.87
CA TYR A 374 15.80 5.42 14.40
C TYR A 374 16.70 5.97 13.30
N PHE A 375 18.00 5.70 13.37
CA PHE A 375 18.95 6.09 12.33
C PHE A 375 19.76 4.87 11.84
N PRO A 376 19.12 3.92 11.11
CA PRO A 376 19.82 2.76 10.58
C PRO A 376 20.92 3.12 9.58
N ASP A 377 20.82 4.26 8.92
CA ASP A 377 21.80 4.81 7.99
C ASP A 377 22.75 5.80 8.68
N ALA A 378 22.82 5.80 10.01
CA ALA A 378 23.56 6.80 10.81
C ALA A 378 23.20 8.26 10.47
N ALA A 379 21.94 8.49 10.07
CA ALA A 379 21.40 9.78 9.65
C ALA A 379 22.06 10.38 8.41
N GLU A 380 22.74 9.55 7.59
CA GLU A 380 23.40 9.97 6.36
C GLU A 380 22.43 10.72 5.44
N THR A 381 21.24 10.17 5.20
CA THR A 381 20.23 10.80 4.36
C THR A 381 19.84 12.20 4.86
N GLN A 382 19.69 12.38 6.18
CA GLN A 382 19.35 13.68 6.77
C GLN A 382 20.53 14.66 6.71
N LYS A 383 21.75 14.18 6.93
CA LYS A 383 22.98 14.97 6.89
C LYS A 383 23.26 15.49 5.49
N GLU A 384 23.04 14.69 4.45
CA GLU A 384 23.19 15.08 3.06
C GLU A 384 22.28 16.25 2.68
N VAL A 385 20.99 16.18 3.06
CA VAL A 385 20.03 17.25 2.77
C VAL A 385 20.37 18.55 3.53
N LEU A 386 20.86 18.46 4.78
CA LEU A 386 21.35 19.63 5.51
C LEU A 386 22.62 20.22 4.87
N ALA A 387 23.52 19.37 4.38
CA ALA A 387 24.72 19.81 3.68
C ALA A 387 24.39 20.51 2.35
N GLU A 388 23.39 20.01 1.61
CA GLU A 388 22.88 20.65 0.39
C GLU A 388 22.27 22.04 0.68
N GLY A 389 21.54 22.16 1.79
CA GLY A 389 20.94 23.42 2.19
C GLY A 389 21.96 24.44 2.71
N GLY A 390 23.05 23.97 3.33
CA GLY A 390 24.16 24.78 3.84
C GLY A 390 23.85 25.50 5.15
N GLU A 391 22.71 25.21 5.78
CA GLU A 391 22.33 25.77 7.08
C GLU A 391 23.16 25.20 8.24
N PRO A 392 23.32 25.96 9.34
CA PRO A 392 23.93 25.40 10.54
C PRO A 392 23.08 24.27 11.12
N VAL A 393 23.74 23.19 11.53
CA VAL A 393 23.11 22.07 12.25
C VAL A 393 22.82 22.52 13.68
N ALA A 394 21.56 22.40 14.11
CA ALA A 394 21.16 22.77 15.46
C ALA A 394 21.71 21.76 16.50
N PRO A 395 22.01 22.20 17.74
CA PRO A 395 22.56 21.30 18.77
C PRO A 395 21.69 20.07 19.08
N LEU A 396 20.36 20.21 19.05
CA LEU A 396 19.46 19.05 19.24
C LEU A 396 19.46 18.12 18.01
N THR A 397 19.72 18.63 16.82
CA THR A 397 19.85 17.83 15.59
C THR A 397 21.12 17.00 15.66
N GLU A 398 22.22 17.62 16.09
CA GLU A 398 23.49 16.94 16.33
C GLU A 398 23.35 15.87 17.41
N TRP A 399 22.68 16.20 18.53
CA TRP A 399 22.39 15.21 19.57
C TRP A 399 21.51 14.05 19.04
N ALA A 400 20.47 14.36 18.25
CA ALA A 400 19.60 13.37 17.65
C ALA A 400 20.35 12.43 16.70
N PHE A 401 21.25 12.95 15.86
CA PHE A 401 22.02 12.10 14.93
C PHE A 401 23.08 11.23 15.63
N HIS A 402 23.49 11.61 16.84
CA HIS A 402 24.33 10.79 17.73
C HIS A 402 23.52 9.90 18.68
N TYR A 403 22.20 9.85 18.53
CA TYR A 403 21.34 8.98 19.32
C TYR A 403 21.51 7.49 18.95
N SER A 404 21.87 7.22 17.69
CA SER A 404 22.28 5.88 17.23
C SER A 404 23.81 5.79 17.15
N LYS A 405 24.33 4.61 16.86
CA LYS A 405 25.76 4.41 16.57
C LYS A 405 26.17 5.20 15.30
N PRO A 406 27.44 5.65 15.22
CA PRO A 406 27.90 6.51 14.13
C PRO A 406 28.05 5.80 12.79
N GLU A 407 28.13 4.46 12.78
CA GLU A 407 28.18 3.66 11.56
C GLU A 407 26.80 3.16 11.13
N PRO A 408 26.49 3.17 9.81
CA PRO A 408 25.28 2.55 9.29
C PRO A 408 25.16 1.07 9.69
N LEU A 409 23.93 0.62 9.93
CA LEU A 409 23.58 -0.78 10.03
C LEU A 409 23.67 -1.42 8.64
N THR A 410 24.32 -2.58 8.57
CA THR A 410 24.15 -3.48 7.43
C THR A 410 22.70 -3.93 7.33
N ILE A 411 22.27 -4.32 6.11
CA ILE A 411 20.93 -4.90 5.89
C ILE A 411 20.65 -6.05 6.88
N ARG A 412 21.65 -6.89 7.13
CA ARG A 412 21.53 -8.02 8.07
C ARG A 412 21.32 -7.57 9.51
N GLU A 413 22.11 -6.61 10.01
CA GLU A 413 21.92 -6.07 11.36
C GLU A 413 20.55 -5.40 11.51
N ASN A 414 20.10 -4.66 10.51
CA ASN A 414 18.77 -4.07 10.52
C ASN A 414 17.66 -5.15 10.58
N TRP A 415 17.77 -6.23 9.80
CA TRP A 415 16.84 -7.36 9.87
C TRP A 415 16.85 -8.05 11.23
N GLU A 416 18.03 -8.24 11.84
CA GLU A 416 18.16 -8.82 13.16
C GLU A 416 17.52 -7.94 14.25
N LEU A 417 17.71 -6.62 14.18
CA LEU A 417 17.03 -5.68 15.06
C LEU A 417 15.50 -5.67 14.85
N ASN A 418 15.03 -5.81 13.61
CA ASN A 418 13.62 -5.97 13.31
C ASN A 418 13.05 -7.26 13.93
N LEU A 419 13.80 -8.37 13.92
CA LEU A 419 13.40 -9.60 14.60
C LEU A 419 13.35 -9.42 16.12
N ARG A 420 14.36 -8.76 16.72
CA ARG A 420 14.37 -8.41 18.15
C ARG A 420 13.17 -7.53 18.53
N ARG A 421 12.85 -6.55 17.69
CA ARG A 421 11.67 -5.69 17.84
C ARG A 421 10.37 -6.51 17.88
N GLU A 422 10.19 -7.45 16.94
CA GLU A 422 8.98 -8.28 16.93
C GLU A 422 8.89 -9.18 18.17
N ALA A 423 10.00 -9.79 18.59
CA ALA A 423 10.04 -10.55 19.84
C ALA A 423 9.66 -9.68 21.05
N PHE A 424 10.22 -8.46 21.14
CA PHE A 424 9.89 -7.51 22.20
C PHE A 424 8.40 -7.14 22.22
N ARG A 425 7.78 -6.89 21.05
CA ARG A 425 6.34 -6.63 20.92
C ARG A 425 5.49 -7.78 21.45
N GLU A 426 5.82 -9.01 21.05
CA GLU A 426 5.11 -10.22 21.46
C GLU A 426 5.21 -10.45 22.96
N GLU A 427 6.42 -10.32 23.53
CA GLU A 427 6.66 -10.47 24.96
C GLU A 427 5.92 -9.40 25.78
N TYR A 428 6.02 -8.13 25.39
CA TYR A 428 5.33 -7.04 26.11
C TYR A 428 3.82 -7.23 26.07
N HIS A 429 3.27 -7.59 24.90
CA HIS A 429 1.84 -7.89 24.77
C HIS A 429 1.42 -9.07 25.66
N LYS A 430 2.23 -10.14 25.71
CA LYS A 430 2.01 -11.29 26.59
C LYS A 430 1.99 -10.86 28.06
N VAL A 431 2.92 -10.02 28.50
CA VAL A 431 2.97 -9.53 29.88
C VAL A 431 1.73 -8.72 30.24
N MET A 432 1.28 -7.83 29.36
CA MET A 432 0.01 -7.10 29.56
C MET A 432 -1.18 -8.07 29.65
N LYS A 433 -1.23 -9.10 28.80
CA LYS A 433 -2.29 -10.12 28.81
C LYS A 433 -2.28 -10.94 30.10
N ASP A 434 -1.14 -11.47 30.49
CA ASP A 434 -0.99 -12.35 31.66
C ASP A 434 -1.28 -11.61 32.97
N ARG A 435 -0.94 -10.31 33.02
CA ARG A 435 -1.27 -9.42 34.16
C ARG A 435 -2.69 -8.85 34.08
N GLY A 436 -3.47 -9.16 33.04
CA GLY A 436 -4.86 -8.72 32.89
C GLY A 436 -5.02 -7.21 32.66
N ILE A 437 -4.06 -6.57 32.00
CA ILE A 437 -4.01 -5.12 31.73
C ILE A 437 -4.65 -4.80 30.38
N ASP A 438 -5.51 -3.80 30.34
CA ASP A 438 -6.15 -3.33 29.10
C ASP A 438 -5.58 -1.99 28.62
N PHE A 439 -5.22 -1.12 29.56
CA PHE A 439 -4.60 0.17 29.30
C PHE A 439 -3.43 0.41 30.26
N ILE A 440 -2.43 1.16 29.82
CA ILE A 440 -1.34 1.63 30.67
C ILE A 440 -1.41 3.15 30.76
N LEU A 441 -1.53 3.67 31.98
CA LEU A 441 -1.36 5.08 32.31
C LEU A 441 0.10 5.33 32.67
N CYS A 442 0.73 6.33 32.03
CA CYS A 442 2.14 6.65 32.25
C CYS A 442 2.43 8.15 32.03
N PRO A 443 3.63 8.63 32.42
CA PRO A 443 4.13 9.94 32.00
C PRO A 443 4.12 10.10 30.47
N ALA A 444 3.86 11.32 30.00
CA ALA A 444 4.02 11.69 28.59
C ALA A 444 5.45 12.19 28.27
N TYR A 445 6.22 12.57 29.28
CA TYR A 445 7.62 13.00 29.21
C TYR A 445 8.22 12.93 30.63
N VAL A 446 9.53 13.15 30.77
CA VAL A 446 10.21 13.19 32.09
C VAL A 446 9.58 14.25 33.00
N GLY A 447 9.24 15.40 32.45
CA GLY A 447 8.60 16.51 33.16
C GLY A 447 7.40 17.08 32.42
N VAL A 448 7.03 18.30 32.78
CA VAL A 448 6.22 19.18 31.92
C VAL A 448 7.05 19.68 30.73
N ALA A 449 6.58 20.69 30.00
CA ALA A 449 7.34 21.31 28.92
C ALA A 449 8.77 21.66 29.36
N ALA A 450 9.77 21.17 28.63
CA ALA A 450 11.18 21.41 28.95
C ALA A 450 11.63 22.81 28.50
N LYS A 451 12.81 23.24 28.97
CA LYS A 451 13.45 24.45 28.43
C LYS A 451 13.82 24.23 26.96
N CYS A 452 13.68 25.26 26.13
CA CYS A 452 14.08 25.19 24.72
C CYS A 452 15.53 24.71 24.56
N GLY A 453 15.81 23.83 23.60
CA GLY A 453 17.12 23.27 23.33
C GLY A 453 17.56 22.13 24.27
N THR A 454 16.74 21.75 25.25
CA THR A 454 17.10 20.75 26.27
C THR A 454 16.33 19.41 26.29
N PRO A 455 15.28 19.14 25.48
CA PRO A 455 14.61 17.82 25.50
C PRO A 455 15.49 16.70 24.90
N GLN A 456 16.17 15.93 25.76
CA GLN A 456 17.16 14.90 25.37
C GLN A 456 16.80 13.50 25.89
N TYR A 457 15.51 13.22 26.08
CA TYR A 457 15.03 11.93 26.54
C TYR A 457 13.67 11.57 25.95
N TRP A 458 13.61 10.54 25.10
CA TRP A 458 12.39 10.24 24.34
C TRP A 458 11.61 9.01 24.83
N HIS A 459 12.15 8.21 25.75
CA HIS A 459 11.65 6.85 26.01
C HIS A 459 10.21 6.75 26.54
N TYR A 460 9.74 7.74 27.31
CA TYR A 460 8.34 7.79 27.78
C TYR A 460 7.32 7.75 26.63
N THR A 461 7.68 8.27 25.46
CA THR A 461 6.85 8.19 24.26
C THR A 461 7.28 7.09 23.31
N THR A 462 8.59 6.92 23.06
CA THR A 462 9.11 6.02 22.01
C THR A 462 8.86 4.53 22.28
N ILE A 463 8.69 4.13 23.55
CA ILE A 463 8.33 2.75 23.88
C ILE A 463 7.00 2.33 23.22
N TRP A 464 6.06 3.27 23.07
CA TRP A 464 4.77 3.01 22.42
C TRP A 464 4.87 2.99 20.90
N ASN A 465 5.90 3.64 20.34
CA ASN A 465 6.24 3.61 18.91
C ASN A 465 6.81 2.26 18.53
N ILE A 466 7.81 1.78 19.27
CA ILE A 466 8.39 0.46 19.02
C ILE A 466 7.36 -0.63 19.25
N LEU A 467 6.46 -0.51 20.24
CA LEU A 467 5.38 -1.47 20.48
C LEU A 467 4.22 -1.38 19.47
N ASP A 468 4.19 -0.31 18.66
CA ASP A 468 3.09 0.05 17.77
C ASP A 468 1.71 0.06 18.44
N GLN A 469 1.66 0.51 19.70
CA GLN A 469 0.43 0.62 20.47
C GLN A 469 -0.18 2.01 20.27
N PRO A 470 -1.51 2.11 20.12
CA PRO A 470 -2.16 3.40 20.08
C PRO A 470 -2.10 4.04 21.46
N SER A 471 -1.77 5.33 21.50
CA SER A 471 -1.62 6.08 22.74
C SER A 471 -2.18 7.49 22.60
N ILE A 472 -2.87 7.95 23.64
CA ILE A 472 -3.45 9.28 23.70
C ILE A 472 -2.83 10.06 24.85
N THR A 473 -2.35 11.25 24.55
CA THR A 473 -1.97 12.25 25.56
C THR A 473 -3.19 13.09 25.91
N PHE A 474 -3.33 13.41 27.19
CA PHE A 474 -4.41 14.26 27.69
C PHE A 474 -3.92 15.17 28.83
N PRO A 475 -4.46 16.40 28.94
CA PRO A 475 -4.16 17.30 30.05
C PRO A 475 -4.89 16.82 31.32
N THR A 476 -4.24 16.93 32.48
CA THR A 476 -4.84 16.55 33.77
C THR A 476 -5.74 17.65 34.36
N GLY A 477 -5.64 18.88 33.82
CA GLY A 477 -6.20 20.10 34.39
C GLY A 477 -5.35 20.72 35.51
N LEU A 478 -4.27 20.06 35.90
CA LEU A 478 -3.29 20.59 36.85
C LEU A 478 -2.18 21.35 36.12
N HIS A 479 -1.60 22.32 36.80
CA HIS A 479 -0.40 23.04 36.37
C HIS A 479 0.65 22.94 37.48
N VAL A 480 1.91 23.18 37.13
CA VAL A 480 3.01 23.20 38.12
C VAL A 480 2.75 24.26 39.18
N ASP A 481 2.86 23.84 40.44
CA ASP A 481 2.81 24.70 41.61
C ASP A 481 4.15 24.54 42.37
N PRO A 482 5.04 25.55 42.34
CA PRO A 482 6.35 25.47 43.00
C PRO A 482 6.28 25.20 44.51
N THR A 483 5.14 25.47 45.16
CA THR A 483 4.96 25.24 46.60
C THR A 483 4.66 23.77 46.92
N VAL A 484 4.18 23.01 45.95
CA VAL A 484 3.80 21.59 46.10
C VAL A 484 4.77 20.69 45.34
N ASP A 485 5.18 21.09 44.15
CA ASP A 485 6.05 20.35 43.24
C ASP A 485 7.53 20.64 43.55
N VAL A 486 7.94 20.41 44.79
CA VAL A 486 9.34 20.61 45.20
C VAL A 486 10.22 19.44 44.76
N VAL A 487 11.51 19.71 44.54
CA VAL A 487 12.52 18.67 44.23
C VAL A 487 12.53 17.63 45.35
N ASP A 488 12.54 16.34 44.98
CA ASP A 488 12.57 15.25 45.95
C ASP A 488 13.93 15.21 46.65
N ALA A 489 13.94 15.37 47.98
CA ALA A 489 15.14 15.33 48.80
C ALA A 489 15.75 13.92 48.88
N ASP A 490 14.95 12.88 48.64
CA ASP A 490 15.36 11.48 48.70
C ASP A 490 15.77 10.92 47.32
N TYR A 491 15.79 11.77 46.28
CA TYR A 491 16.18 11.40 44.93
C TYR A 491 17.59 10.80 44.89
N LYS A 492 17.70 9.63 44.24
CA LYS A 492 18.98 8.96 43.96
C LYS A 492 19.06 8.61 42.47
N PRO A 493 20.06 9.12 41.75
CA PRO A 493 20.17 8.85 40.32
C PRO A 493 20.48 7.37 40.05
N ARG A 494 19.79 6.78 39.07
CA ARG A 494 20.05 5.42 38.56
C ARG A 494 21.19 5.39 37.54
N SER A 495 21.39 6.50 36.82
CA SER A 495 22.39 6.65 35.78
C SER A 495 22.77 8.12 35.59
N ALA A 496 23.81 8.40 34.80
CA ALA A 496 24.17 9.77 34.42
C ALA A 496 23.05 10.47 33.62
N THR A 497 22.31 9.71 32.80
CA THR A 497 21.15 10.22 32.05
C THR A 497 20.03 10.62 33.00
N ASP A 498 19.71 9.77 33.98
CA ASP A 498 18.71 10.05 35.01
C ASP A 498 19.08 11.30 35.82
N GLU A 499 20.33 11.39 36.28
CA GLU A 499 20.84 12.58 36.98
C GLU A 499 20.73 13.86 36.13
N ARG A 500 21.13 13.79 34.86
CA ARG A 500 21.08 14.92 33.93
C ARG A 500 19.64 15.38 33.70
N GLU A 501 18.71 14.46 33.45
CA GLU A 501 17.31 14.82 33.16
C GLU A 501 16.57 15.29 34.42
N TYR A 502 16.80 14.66 35.58
CA TYR A 502 16.17 15.05 36.83
C TYR A 502 16.61 16.45 37.30
N LYS A 503 17.91 16.77 37.20
CA LYS A 503 18.47 18.09 37.57
C LYS A 503 17.98 19.25 36.70
N LYS A 504 17.32 18.98 35.56
CA LYS A 504 16.70 20.04 34.75
C LYS A 504 15.51 20.69 35.46
N TYR A 505 14.91 20.02 36.46
CA TYR A 505 13.77 20.54 37.18
C TYR A 505 14.16 21.58 38.23
N ILE A 506 13.61 22.79 38.07
CA ILE A 506 13.72 23.90 39.01
C ILE A 506 12.30 24.45 39.15
N PRO A 507 11.60 24.24 40.27
CA PRO A 507 10.15 24.45 40.37
C PRO A 507 9.67 25.80 39.80
N GLU A 508 10.34 26.89 40.14
CA GLU A 508 10.00 28.26 39.73
C GLU A 508 10.16 28.48 38.22
N ALA A 509 11.06 27.74 37.56
CA ALA A 509 11.27 27.87 36.12
C ALA A 509 10.14 27.25 35.29
N PHE A 510 9.33 26.38 35.89
CA PHE A 510 8.26 25.63 35.24
C PHE A 510 6.86 26.02 35.73
N VAL A 511 6.74 27.09 36.52
CA VAL A 511 5.44 27.60 37.01
C VAL A 511 4.43 27.73 35.86
N ASP A 512 3.17 27.42 36.17
CA ASP A 512 2.03 27.42 35.24
C ASP A 512 2.11 26.44 34.08
N ALA A 513 3.19 25.67 33.90
CA ALA A 513 3.25 24.69 32.83
C ALA A 513 2.19 23.58 33.06
N PRO A 514 1.45 23.17 32.03
CA PRO A 514 0.39 22.18 32.17
C PRO A 514 0.98 20.80 32.45
N ILE A 515 0.30 20.05 33.30
CA ILE A 515 0.65 18.66 33.62
C ILE A 515 -0.23 17.76 32.77
N ALA A 516 0.41 16.94 31.93
CA ALA A 516 -0.25 16.00 31.05
C ALA A 516 0.29 14.58 31.25
N LEU A 517 -0.54 13.60 30.94
CA LEU A 517 -0.23 12.18 31.02
C LEU A 517 -0.59 11.51 29.71
N GLN A 518 -0.18 10.25 29.57
CA GLN A 518 -0.49 9.44 28.41
C GLN A 518 -1.16 8.12 28.81
N LEU A 519 -2.14 7.70 28.02
CA LEU A 519 -2.79 6.41 28.13
C LEU A 519 -2.51 5.58 26.86
N ALA A 520 -1.80 4.47 27.00
CA ALA A 520 -1.57 3.49 25.93
C ALA A 520 -2.56 2.33 26.04
N ALA A 521 -3.08 1.86 24.90
CA ALA A 521 -4.03 0.75 24.88
C ALA A 521 -3.39 -0.54 24.37
N LYS A 522 -3.74 -1.66 24.99
CA LYS A 522 -3.41 -3.00 24.48
C LYS A 522 -4.06 -3.22 23.11
N LEU A 523 -3.29 -3.68 22.12
CA LEU A 523 -3.83 -4.12 20.83
C LEU A 523 -4.83 -5.27 21.03
N ARG A 524 -6.07 -5.11 20.55
CA ARG A 524 -7.09 -6.17 20.65
C ARG A 524 -7.13 -6.98 19.37
N THR A 525 -7.02 -8.31 19.47
CA THR A 525 -7.28 -9.21 18.34
C THR A 525 -8.78 -9.28 18.05
N LYS A 526 -9.17 -9.47 16.77
CA LYS A 526 -10.56 -9.50 16.29
C LYS A 526 -11.48 -10.25 17.27
N THR A 527 -12.33 -9.50 17.97
CA THR A 527 -13.34 -10.03 18.86
C THR A 527 -14.52 -10.55 18.05
N GLY A 528 -15.03 -11.70 18.46
CA GLY A 528 -16.18 -12.34 17.84
C GLY A 528 -16.27 -13.76 18.36
N CYS A 529 -17.46 -14.20 18.75
CA CYS A 529 -17.64 -15.58 19.18
C CYS A 529 -17.24 -16.52 18.04
N SER A 530 -16.59 -17.64 18.38
CA SER A 530 -16.19 -18.68 17.44
C SER A 530 -17.38 -19.18 16.61
N THR A 531 -18.59 -19.17 17.16
CA THR A 531 -19.83 -19.53 16.46
C THR A 531 -20.11 -18.59 15.28
N CYS A 532 -20.13 -17.28 15.51
CA CYS A 532 -20.33 -16.29 14.45
C CYS A 532 -19.17 -16.30 13.45
N LYS A 533 -17.93 -16.48 13.94
CA LYS A 533 -16.71 -16.54 13.13
C LYS A 533 -16.69 -17.73 12.17
N LYS A 534 -17.00 -18.95 12.66
CA LYS A 534 -17.10 -20.17 11.84
C LYS A 534 -18.17 -20.04 10.75
N ARG A 535 -19.24 -19.29 11.02
CA ARG A 535 -20.34 -19.08 10.07
C ARG A 535 -20.21 -17.82 9.22
N ARG A 536 -19.11 -17.07 9.35
CA ARG A 536 -18.86 -15.82 8.63
C ARG A 536 -20.00 -14.80 8.77
N VAL A 537 -20.68 -14.78 9.93
CA VAL A 537 -21.72 -13.79 10.26
C VAL A 537 -21.19 -12.79 11.27
N LYS A 538 -21.62 -11.53 11.19
CA LYS A 538 -21.18 -10.46 12.10
C LYS A 538 -21.56 -10.81 13.54
N CYS A 539 -20.58 -10.87 14.43
CA CYS A 539 -20.80 -11.12 15.84
C CYS A 539 -21.36 -9.87 16.51
N GLY A 540 -22.39 -10.03 17.36
CA GLY A 540 -22.93 -8.93 18.17
C GLY A 540 -22.08 -8.61 19.41
N GLU A 541 -21.04 -9.40 19.65
CA GLU A 541 -20.02 -9.26 20.71
C GLU A 541 -20.48 -9.16 22.19
N GLU A 542 -21.78 -9.20 22.47
CA GLU A 542 -22.32 -9.25 23.83
C GLU A 542 -21.98 -10.59 24.54
N LYS A 543 -21.54 -10.54 25.80
CA LYS A 543 -21.22 -11.72 26.62
C LYS A 543 -22.33 -11.96 27.66
N PRO A 544 -22.65 -13.22 28.02
CA PRO A 544 -21.98 -14.46 27.61
C PRO A 544 -22.40 -14.96 26.22
N VAL A 545 -23.53 -14.49 25.67
CA VAL A 545 -24.06 -14.91 24.37
C VAL A 545 -24.28 -13.67 23.50
N CYS A 546 -23.68 -13.65 22.29
CA CYS A 546 -23.77 -12.47 21.44
C CYS A 546 -25.17 -12.32 20.80
N ARG A 547 -25.61 -11.07 20.56
CA ARG A 547 -26.90 -10.76 19.91
C ARG A 547 -27.21 -11.61 18.68
N ALA A 548 -26.21 -11.80 17.82
CA ALA A 548 -26.34 -12.58 16.59
C ALA A 548 -26.55 -14.09 16.85
N CYS A 549 -26.06 -14.62 17.97
CA CYS A 549 -26.35 -15.99 18.42
C CYS A 549 -27.70 -16.07 19.14
N VAL A 550 -28.04 -15.07 19.96
CA VAL A 550 -29.37 -14.98 20.62
C VAL A 550 -30.50 -14.93 19.59
N ALA A 551 -30.42 -14.01 18.62
CA ALA A 551 -31.43 -13.81 17.60
C ALA A 551 -31.64 -15.02 16.66
N SER A 552 -30.76 -16.01 16.74
CA SER A 552 -30.79 -17.20 15.89
C SER A 552 -30.90 -18.50 16.67
N GLY A 553 -31.09 -18.43 18.00
CA GLY A 553 -31.17 -19.60 18.87
C GLY A 553 -29.89 -20.45 18.88
N ARG A 554 -28.71 -19.86 18.59
CA ARG A 554 -27.45 -20.59 18.47
C ARG A 554 -26.63 -20.57 19.75
N GLY A 555 -25.94 -21.68 20.03
CA GLY A 555 -24.93 -21.75 21.09
C GLY A 555 -23.76 -20.81 20.80
N CYS A 556 -23.49 -19.87 21.71
CA CYS A 556 -22.42 -18.89 21.57
C CYS A 556 -21.17 -19.36 22.31
N THR A 557 -20.13 -19.74 21.58
CA THR A 557 -18.83 -20.12 22.15
C THR A 557 -17.81 -19.03 21.85
N TRP A 558 -17.17 -18.52 22.89
CA TRP A 558 -16.11 -17.51 22.74
C TRP A 558 -14.75 -18.17 22.51
N PRO A 559 -13.87 -17.58 21.67
CA PRO A 559 -12.51 -18.07 21.52
C PRO A 559 -11.79 -18.01 22.87
N SER A 560 -11.03 -19.05 23.19
CA SER A 560 -10.12 -19.06 24.34
C SER A 560 -8.91 -18.14 24.09
N SER A 561 -8.10 -17.91 25.12
CA SER A 561 -6.83 -17.18 25.02
C SER A 561 -5.88 -17.74 23.97
N ASP A 562 -6.00 -19.04 23.67
CA ASP A 562 -5.15 -19.79 22.74
C ASP A 562 -5.70 -19.77 21.31
N ASP A 563 -6.97 -19.39 21.14
CA ASP A 563 -7.60 -19.18 19.84
C ASP A 563 -7.37 -17.75 19.28
N MET A 564 -6.79 -16.87 20.10
CA MET A 564 -6.60 -15.43 19.85
C MET A 564 -5.13 -15.09 19.55
N TYR A 565 -4.54 -15.72 18.54
CA TYR A 565 -3.21 -15.36 18.02
C TYR A 565 -3.30 -14.34 16.88
N ASP A 566 -2.31 -13.43 16.81
CA ASP A 566 -2.10 -12.59 15.64
C ASP A 566 -1.69 -13.46 14.44
N ARG A 567 -2.49 -13.42 13.38
CA ARG A 567 -2.25 -14.23 12.17
C ARG A 567 -1.15 -13.66 11.27
N ARG A 568 -0.64 -12.45 11.56
CA ARG A 568 0.48 -11.84 10.84
C ARG A 568 1.84 -12.42 11.24
N HIS A 569 1.94 -13.07 12.40
CA HIS A 569 3.22 -13.54 12.98
C HIS A 569 3.24 -15.05 13.25
N ARG A 570 2.63 -15.86 12.37
CA ARG A 570 2.71 -17.32 12.52
C ARG A 570 4.12 -17.82 12.18
N CYS A 571 5.04 -17.73 13.13
CA CYS A 571 6.31 -18.43 13.07
C CYS A 571 6.01 -19.93 13.24
N ARG A 572 6.28 -20.76 12.21
CA ARG A 572 6.25 -22.22 12.37
C ARG A 572 7.33 -22.55 13.41
N ARG A 573 6.92 -23.00 14.60
CA ARG A 573 7.82 -23.53 15.62
C ARG A 573 8.77 -24.54 14.98
N SER A 574 10.06 -24.27 15.14
CA SER A 574 11.17 -25.16 14.85
C SER A 574 10.99 -26.47 15.63
N PHE A 575 11.09 -27.59 14.93
CA PHE A 575 11.58 -28.81 15.55
C PHE A 575 13.09 -28.63 15.74
N SER A 576 13.55 -28.77 16.98
CA SER A 576 14.94 -28.87 17.35
C SER A 576 15.59 -30.09 16.69
N ASP A 577 16.74 -29.90 16.04
CA ASP A 577 17.92 -30.74 16.29
C ASP A 577 19.17 -30.14 15.63
N ASP A 578 20.06 -29.68 16.51
CA ASP A 578 21.50 -29.94 16.56
C ASP A 578 22.25 -30.19 15.23
N ARG A 579 23.07 -29.21 14.80
CA ARG A 579 24.42 -29.38 14.22
C ARG A 579 25.08 -28.04 13.87
N THR A 580 26.25 -27.83 14.46
CA THR A 580 27.20 -26.71 14.29
C THR A 580 27.65 -26.48 12.83
N LEU A 581 27.73 -25.21 12.41
CA LEU A 581 28.41 -24.77 11.17
C LEU A 581 29.84 -24.28 11.49
N PRO A 582 30.86 -24.56 10.64
CA PRO A 582 32.15 -23.89 10.72
C PRO A 582 32.17 -22.59 9.89
N SER A 583 32.88 -21.58 10.40
CA SER A 583 33.04 -20.24 9.80
C SER A 583 33.99 -20.24 8.59
N PRO A 584 33.75 -19.42 7.55
CA PRO A 584 34.77 -19.10 6.56
C PRO A 584 35.39 -17.73 6.83
N SER A 585 36.60 -17.76 7.38
CA SER A 585 37.55 -16.65 7.32
C SER A 585 38.25 -16.59 5.96
N SER A 586 38.67 -15.38 5.58
CA SER A 586 39.51 -14.99 4.43
C SER A 586 38.81 -14.98 3.09
N TRP A 587 38.61 -13.79 2.50
CA TRP A 587 39.44 -13.22 1.44
C TRP A 587 39.17 -11.71 1.36
N SER A 588 40.24 -10.91 1.42
CA SER A 588 40.24 -9.45 1.37
C SER A 588 40.43 -8.93 -0.06
N GLU A 589 39.68 -7.86 -0.34
CA GLU A 589 40.03 -6.57 -0.98
C GLU A 589 40.97 -6.47 -2.20
N GLU A 590 40.60 -5.48 -3.03
CA GLU A 590 41.36 -4.82 -4.12
C GLU A 590 41.25 -5.46 -5.52
N SER A 591 40.17 -5.17 -6.26
CA SER A 591 40.01 -3.98 -7.15
C SER A 591 40.63 -4.23 -8.55
N ILE A 592 39.88 -4.09 -9.64
CA ILE A 592 39.91 -2.97 -10.63
C ILE A 592 39.24 -3.62 -11.87
N ILE A 593 38.17 -3.14 -12.53
CA ILE A 593 38.01 -1.93 -13.35
C ILE A 593 36.51 -1.61 -13.48
N SER A 594 36.20 -0.33 -13.27
CA SER A 594 34.96 0.39 -13.54
C SER A 594 34.34 0.14 -14.92
N LEU A 595 33.01 0.01 -14.97
CA LEU A 595 32.16 0.64 -15.99
C LEU A 595 30.72 0.74 -15.48
N GLU A 596 30.13 1.91 -15.69
CA GLU A 596 28.97 2.48 -15.02
C GLU A 596 27.65 1.75 -15.35
N LEU A 597 26.92 1.37 -14.29
CA LEU A 597 25.46 1.15 -14.18
C LEU A 597 25.22 0.63 -12.75
N ARG A 598 25.41 1.50 -11.75
CA ARG A 598 25.16 1.17 -10.34
C ARG A 598 24.13 2.13 -9.74
N GLU A 599 22.87 1.79 -9.98
CA GLU A 599 21.80 1.65 -8.99
C GLU A 599 20.94 0.50 -9.53
N LEU A 600 20.61 -0.58 -8.82
CA LEU A 600 19.53 -0.60 -7.82
C LEU A 600 19.59 -1.95 -7.05
N PRO A 601 20.26 -2.02 -5.89
CA PRO A 601 20.19 -3.19 -5.00
C PRO A 601 18.77 -3.45 -4.47
N ASP A 602 17.99 -2.39 -4.23
CA ASP A 602 16.64 -2.49 -3.65
C ASP A 602 15.59 -3.01 -4.64
N LEU A 603 15.65 -2.57 -5.90
CA LEU A 603 14.68 -3.01 -6.91
C LEU A 603 14.93 -4.47 -7.35
N GLU A 604 16.20 -4.87 -7.50
CA GLU A 604 16.55 -6.26 -7.81
C GLU A 604 16.03 -7.22 -6.72
N GLN A 605 16.20 -6.86 -5.45
CA GLN A 605 15.67 -7.65 -4.33
C GLN A 605 14.14 -7.70 -4.33
N GLU A 606 13.49 -6.56 -4.58
CA GLU A 606 12.03 -6.47 -4.62
C GLU A 606 11.42 -7.31 -5.75
N LEU A 607 12.04 -7.29 -6.93
CA LEU A 607 11.63 -8.09 -8.10
C LEU A 607 11.94 -9.57 -7.90
N THR A 608 13.03 -9.90 -7.21
CA THR A 608 13.36 -11.28 -6.81
C THR A 608 12.35 -11.83 -5.79
N HIS A 609 11.92 -11.02 -4.82
CA HIS A 609 10.84 -11.40 -3.91
C HIS A 609 9.51 -11.55 -4.63
N HIS A 610 9.22 -10.68 -5.61
CA HIS A 610 8.03 -10.81 -6.45
C HIS A 610 8.07 -12.10 -7.27
N TYR A 611 9.24 -12.48 -7.80
CA TYR A 611 9.45 -13.74 -8.50
C TYR A 611 9.00 -14.93 -7.65
N LEU A 612 9.56 -15.06 -6.44
CA LEU A 612 9.35 -16.21 -5.57
C LEU A 612 7.93 -16.29 -4.98
N ASN A 613 7.36 -15.15 -4.60
CA ASN A 613 6.11 -15.13 -3.83
C ASN A 613 4.86 -14.97 -4.70
N VAL A 614 5.00 -14.44 -5.92
CA VAL A 614 3.86 -14.09 -6.78
C VAL A 614 4.05 -14.65 -8.18
N PHE A 615 5.09 -14.20 -8.90
CA PHE A 615 5.23 -14.47 -10.34
C PHE A 615 5.36 -15.97 -10.65
N LEU A 616 6.13 -16.72 -9.86
CA LEU A 616 6.30 -18.16 -10.05
C LEU A 616 4.98 -18.93 -9.97
N SER A 617 4.09 -18.53 -9.06
CA SER A 617 2.79 -19.19 -8.86
C SER A 617 1.78 -18.92 -9.98
N VAL A 618 1.99 -17.86 -10.77
CA VAL A 618 1.11 -17.49 -11.89
C VAL A 618 1.66 -17.94 -13.25
N LEU A 619 2.91 -18.41 -13.31
CA LEU A 619 3.53 -19.00 -14.51
C LEU A 619 3.18 -20.48 -14.72
N LEU A 620 2.74 -21.17 -13.67
CA LEU A 620 2.38 -22.59 -13.70
C LEU A 620 0.91 -22.81 -13.36
N LEU A 621 0.38 -23.99 -13.68
CA LEU A 621 -1.00 -24.33 -13.36
C LEU A 621 -1.20 -24.46 -11.84
N THR A 622 -2.39 -24.08 -11.37
CA THR A 622 -2.79 -24.15 -9.95
C THR A 622 -2.82 -25.58 -9.40
N THR A 623 -2.71 -26.58 -10.27
CA THR A 623 -2.67 -28.00 -9.97
C THR A 623 -1.26 -28.54 -9.77
N VAL A 624 -0.23 -27.73 -10.05
CA VAL A 624 1.16 -28.07 -9.76
C VAL A 624 1.35 -28.16 -8.25
N ARG A 625 2.03 -29.23 -7.81
CA ARG A 625 2.28 -29.46 -6.39
C ARG A 625 3.33 -28.49 -5.88
N GLU A 626 3.16 -28.05 -4.64
CA GLU A 626 4.05 -27.11 -3.97
C GLU A 626 5.54 -27.53 -4.04
N ARG A 627 5.84 -28.83 -3.88
CA ARG A 627 7.22 -29.34 -4.00
C ARG A 627 7.84 -29.13 -5.38
N ASP A 628 7.04 -29.26 -6.45
CA ASP A 628 7.52 -29.18 -7.82
C ASP A 628 7.71 -27.70 -8.20
N LEU A 629 6.84 -26.82 -7.69
CA LEU A 629 6.96 -25.37 -7.76
C LEU A 629 8.23 -24.87 -7.06
N GLU A 630 8.48 -25.33 -5.82
CA GLU A 630 9.70 -25.03 -5.07
C GLU A 630 10.97 -25.54 -5.80
N GLY A 631 10.91 -26.74 -6.36
CA GLY A 631 12.02 -27.35 -7.10
C GLY A 631 12.36 -26.60 -8.39
N TYR A 632 11.35 -26.10 -9.11
CA TYR A 632 11.54 -25.26 -10.30
C TYR A 632 12.08 -23.87 -9.92
N GLY A 633 11.46 -23.21 -8.93
CA GLY A 633 11.90 -21.91 -8.44
C GLY A 633 13.36 -21.93 -7.95
N SER A 634 13.75 -22.96 -7.21
CA SER A 634 15.13 -23.14 -6.73
C SER A 634 16.15 -23.26 -7.87
N GLN A 635 15.80 -23.94 -8.96
CA GLN A 635 16.67 -24.09 -10.12
C GLN A 635 16.85 -22.76 -10.86
N VAL A 636 15.76 -22.02 -11.09
CA VAL A 636 15.83 -20.70 -11.75
C VAL A 636 16.60 -19.71 -10.87
N MET A 637 16.36 -19.68 -9.56
CA MET A 637 17.14 -18.85 -8.63
C MET A 637 18.62 -19.20 -8.65
N SER A 638 18.97 -20.48 -8.63
CA SER A 638 20.37 -20.89 -8.75
C SER A 638 21.00 -20.45 -10.08
N MET A 639 20.22 -20.37 -11.16
CA MET A 639 20.69 -19.84 -12.44
C MET A 639 20.81 -18.32 -12.43
N MET A 640 19.87 -17.58 -11.83
CA MET A 640 19.95 -16.12 -11.66
C MET A 640 21.22 -15.71 -10.91
N LEU A 641 21.64 -16.48 -9.90
CA LEU A 641 22.87 -16.24 -9.15
C LEU A 641 24.16 -16.49 -9.96
N ARG A 642 24.09 -17.31 -11.02
CA ARG A 642 25.27 -17.75 -11.80
C ARG A 642 25.31 -17.17 -13.21
N SER A 643 24.20 -16.63 -13.70
CA SER A 643 24.05 -16.14 -15.07
C SER A 643 23.32 -14.80 -15.07
N GLU A 644 24.06 -13.76 -15.45
CA GLU A 644 23.52 -12.41 -15.56
C GLU A 644 22.37 -12.33 -16.58
N SER A 645 22.43 -13.11 -17.67
CA SER A 645 21.38 -13.11 -18.69
C SER A 645 20.06 -13.65 -18.14
N VAL A 646 20.11 -14.74 -17.37
CA VAL A 646 18.92 -15.31 -16.71
C VAL A 646 18.38 -14.32 -15.68
N LYS A 647 19.26 -13.71 -14.89
CA LYS A 647 18.88 -12.71 -13.89
C LYS A 647 18.12 -11.55 -14.54
N CYS A 648 18.70 -10.92 -15.56
CA CYS A 648 18.08 -9.79 -16.25
C CYS A 648 16.73 -10.19 -16.88
N ALA A 649 16.64 -11.34 -17.55
CA ALA A 649 15.38 -11.76 -18.18
C ALA A 649 14.26 -12.01 -17.13
N VAL A 650 14.58 -12.67 -16.01
CA VAL A 650 13.61 -12.91 -14.93
C VAL A 650 13.15 -11.61 -14.30
N LEU A 651 14.08 -10.69 -14.00
CA LEU A 651 13.76 -9.40 -13.39
C LEU A 651 12.94 -8.52 -14.34
N ALA A 652 13.26 -8.53 -15.64
CA ALA A 652 12.46 -7.84 -16.66
C ALA A 652 11.00 -8.32 -16.62
N ALA A 653 10.78 -9.64 -16.69
CA ALA A 653 9.44 -10.22 -16.66
C ALA A 653 8.68 -9.90 -15.36
N CYS A 654 9.37 -9.95 -14.21
CA CYS A 654 8.77 -9.59 -12.92
C CYS A 654 8.38 -8.11 -12.85
N ALA A 655 9.23 -7.22 -13.35
CA ALA A 655 8.97 -5.78 -13.37
C ALA A 655 7.79 -5.45 -14.30
N SER A 656 7.74 -6.09 -15.47
CA SER A 656 6.63 -5.99 -16.41
C SER A 656 5.30 -6.45 -15.79
N ASN A 657 5.29 -7.58 -15.08
CA ASN A 657 4.11 -8.04 -14.35
C ASN A 657 3.69 -7.08 -13.23
N LYS A 658 4.64 -6.56 -12.44
CA LYS A 658 4.33 -5.55 -11.41
C LYS A 658 3.78 -4.27 -12.00
N TYR A 659 4.27 -3.85 -13.16
CA TYR A 659 3.70 -2.72 -13.88
C TYR A 659 2.24 -2.98 -14.27
N MET A 660 1.91 -4.17 -14.76
CA MET A 660 0.52 -4.51 -15.09
C MET A 660 -0.40 -4.51 -13.86
N LEU A 661 0.09 -4.95 -12.69
CA LEU A 661 -0.69 -4.99 -11.46
C LEU A 661 -0.84 -3.62 -10.78
N LEU A 662 0.21 -2.80 -10.79
CA LEU A 662 0.29 -1.58 -9.97
C LEU A 662 0.25 -0.28 -10.78
N ARG A 663 0.44 -0.36 -12.11
CA ARG A 663 0.52 0.79 -13.04
C ARG A 663 1.56 1.84 -12.65
N ALA A 664 2.57 1.46 -11.85
CA ALA A 664 3.62 2.36 -11.40
C ALA A 664 4.79 2.41 -12.41
N ARG A 665 5.09 3.60 -12.92
CA ARG A 665 6.08 3.85 -13.99
C ARG A 665 7.47 3.29 -13.71
N ARG A 666 7.92 3.30 -12.45
CA ARG A 666 9.24 2.77 -12.04
C ARG A 666 9.47 1.31 -12.47
N TYR A 667 8.41 0.49 -12.48
CA TYR A 667 8.54 -0.91 -12.89
C TYR A 667 8.60 -1.04 -14.40
N HIS A 668 7.90 -0.19 -15.15
CA HIS A 668 8.00 -0.18 -16.61
C HIS A 668 9.42 0.21 -17.07
N ASP A 669 9.99 1.27 -16.49
CA ASP A 669 11.35 1.73 -16.82
C ASP A 669 12.39 0.64 -16.49
N ALA A 670 12.26 -0.02 -15.34
CA ALA A 670 13.14 -1.12 -14.95
C ALA A 670 12.97 -2.36 -15.83
N ALA A 671 11.73 -2.68 -16.23
CA ALA A 671 11.45 -3.83 -17.07
C ALA A 671 12.13 -3.69 -18.44
N LEU A 672 12.06 -2.50 -19.05
CA LEU A 672 12.79 -2.17 -20.28
C LEU A 672 14.31 -2.26 -20.09
N GLY A 673 14.84 -1.69 -19.01
CA GLY A 673 16.28 -1.70 -18.72
C GLY A 673 16.86 -3.12 -18.62
N TYR A 674 16.21 -3.99 -17.83
CA TYR A 674 16.61 -5.38 -17.70
C TYR A 674 16.40 -6.18 -19.00
N TYR A 675 15.33 -5.92 -19.75
CA TYR A 675 15.05 -6.57 -21.02
C TYR A 675 16.16 -6.29 -22.05
N PHE A 676 16.52 -5.01 -22.26
CA PHE A 676 17.59 -4.65 -23.20
C PHE A 676 18.91 -5.33 -22.86
N ARG A 677 19.25 -5.36 -21.56
CA ARG A 677 20.46 -6.03 -21.08
C ARG A 677 20.42 -7.54 -21.34
N ALA A 678 19.29 -8.20 -21.10
CA ALA A 678 19.14 -9.62 -21.37
C ALA A 678 19.27 -9.96 -22.86
N VAL A 679 18.68 -9.15 -23.76
CA VAL A 679 18.81 -9.32 -25.22
C VAL A 679 20.26 -9.18 -25.68
N GLU A 680 20.99 -8.19 -25.15
CA GLU A 680 22.42 -8.01 -25.44
C GLU A 680 23.21 -9.27 -25.07
N LEU A 681 22.96 -9.85 -23.89
CA LEU A 681 23.65 -11.04 -23.41
C LEU A 681 23.27 -12.31 -24.19
N VAL A 682 22.02 -12.42 -24.67
CA VAL A 682 21.58 -13.51 -25.56
C VAL A 682 22.32 -13.47 -26.89
N ASN A 683 22.46 -12.30 -27.50
CA ASN A 683 23.17 -12.16 -28.77
C ASN A 683 24.63 -12.63 -28.67
N ARG A 684 25.31 -12.32 -27.56
CA ARG A 684 26.67 -12.83 -27.28
C ARG A 684 26.68 -14.36 -27.12
N ALA A 685 25.77 -14.91 -26.33
CA ALA A 685 25.67 -16.35 -26.11
C ALA A 685 25.35 -17.15 -27.39
N LEU A 686 24.57 -16.59 -28.32
CA LEU A 686 24.28 -17.20 -29.62
C LEU A 686 25.50 -17.22 -30.54
N HIS A 687 26.34 -16.19 -30.50
CA HIS A 687 27.61 -16.17 -31.24
C HIS A 687 28.56 -17.29 -30.77
N ASP A 688 28.66 -17.47 -29.45
CA ASP A 688 29.49 -18.53 -28.85
C ASP A 688 28.94 -19.94 -29.14
N LEU A 689 27.60 -20.10 -29.19
CA LEU A 689 26.95 -21.34 -29.58
C LEU A 689 27.28 -21.72 -31.03
N GLY A 690 27.28 -20.75 -31.95
CA GLY A 690 27.64 -20.98 -33.35
C GLY A 690 29.09 -21.45 -33.55
N ALA A 691 29.98 -21.17 -32.59
CA ALA A 691 31.37 -21.61 -32.58
C ALA A 691 31.59 -22.96 -31.84
N SER A 692 30.55 -23.53 -31.23
CA SER A 692 30.64 -24.73 -30.38
C SER A 692 30.07 -25.98 -31.04
N THR A 693 30.56 -27.16 -30.64
CA THR A 693 29.99 -28.46 -31.04
C THR A 693 28.93 -29.00 -30.07
N LYS A 694 28.61 -28.24 -29.00
CA LYS A 694 27.63 -28.61 -27.97
C LYS A 694 26.30 -27.88 -28.18
N GLY A 695 25.19 -28.51 -27.82
CA GLY A 695 23.87 -27.89 -27.86
C GLY A 695 23.68 -26.74 -26.85
N PRO A 696 22.56 -26.00 -26.93
CA PRO A 696 22.32 -24.83 -26.10
C PRO A 696 22.11 -25.19 -24.62
N GLY A 697 22.80 -24.47 -23.72
CA GLY A 697 22.73 -24.69 -22.27
C GLY A 697 21.44 -24.19 -21.60
N ASP A 698 21.20 -24.64 -20.37
CA ASP A 698 20.05 -24.24 -19.53
C ASP A 698 19.90 -22.72 -19.34
N PRO A 699 20.99 -21.94 -19.13
CA PRO A 699 20.87 -20.50 -18.96
C PRO A 699 20.35 -19.81 -20.23
N LEU A 700 20.88 -20.14 -21.41
CA LEU A 700 20.45 -19.50 -22.66
C LEU A 700 18.97 -19.78 -22.95
N LEU A 701 18.55 -21.04 -22.80
CA LEU A 701 17.15 -21.42 -23.00
C LEU A 701 16.23 -20.72 -21.99
N THR A 702 16.61 -20.68 -20.72
CA THR A 702 15.82 -20.01 -19.66
C THR A 702 15.73 -18.50 -19.91
N THR A 703 16.82 -17.85 -20.33
CA THR A 703 16.82 -16.43 -20.67
C THR A 703 15.83 -16.11 -21.79
N VAL A 704 15.87 -16.86 -22.90
CA VAL A 704 14.94 -16.65 -24.03
C VAL A 704 13.48 -16.91 -23.62
N VAL A 705 13.24 -17.89 -22.74
CA VAL A 705 11.91 -18.14 -22.17
C VAL A 705 11.40 -16.91 -21.42
N TYR A 706 12.19 -16.33 -20.53
CA TYR A 706 11.77 -15.15 -19.77
C TYR A 706 11.69 -13.86 -20.61
N LEU A 707 12.39 -13.77 -21.74
CA LEU A 707 12.26 -12.66 -22.68
C LEU A 707 10.89 -12.61 -23.36
N TYR A 708 10.36 -13.73 -23.86
CA TYR A 708 8.99 -13.72 -24.37
C TYR A 708 7.96 -13.55 -23.25
N LEU A 709 8.24 -14.04 -22.03
CA LEU A 709 7.34 -13.83 -20.90
C LEU A 709 7.23 -12.34 -20.58
N TYR A 710 8.34 -11.60 -20.60
CA TYR A 710 8.33 -10.15 -20.47
C TYR A 710 7.39 -9.49 -21.50
N ASP A 711 7.52 -9.82 -22.80
CA ASP A 711 6.71 -9.21 -23.86
C ASP A 711 5.23 -9.60 -23.72
N MET A 712 4.95 -10.87 -23.44
CA MET A 712 3.58 -11.39 -23.32
C MET A 712 2.89 -10.89 -22.05
N TRP A 713 3.63 -10.66 -20.97
CA TRP A 713 3.10 -10.14 -19.71
C TRP A 713 3.09 -8.62 -19.63
N GLY A 714 3.80 -7.93 -20.52
CA GLY A 714 3.84 -6.47 -20.58
C GLY A 714 2.64 -5.81 -21.22
N PRO A 715 2.60 -4.48 -21.20
CA PRO A 715 1.48 -3.71 -21.74
C PRO A 715 1.30 -3.91 -23.26
N PRO A 716 0.11 -3.60 -23.81
CA PRO A 716 -0.17 -3.75 -25.25
C PRO A 716 0.69 -2.89 -26.18
N ASP A 717 1.19 -1.74 -25.70
CA ASP A 717 1.76 -0.66 -26.53
C ASP A 717 3.29 -0.71 -26.70
N GLU A 718 3.97 -1.73 -26.18
CA GLU A 718 5.43 -1.87 -26.36
C GLU A 718 5.76 -2.47 -27.74
N THR A 719 6.72 -1.86 -28.44
CA THR A 719 7.14 -2.16 -29.83
C THR A 719 7.91 -3.49 -30.00
N LEU A 720 7.80 -4.40 -29.03
CA LEU A 720 8.62 -5.61 -28.90
C LEU A 720 7.86 -6.85 -29.41
N ASP A 721 8.59 -7.75 -30.09
CA ASP A 721 7.99 -8.83 -30.89
C ASP A 721 8.22 -10.20 -30.24
N ALA A 722 7.32 -10.57 -29.31
CA ALA A 722 7.32 -11.86 -28.60
C ALA A 722 7.51 -13.07 -29.52
N ARG A 723 7.04 -12.98 -30.77
CA ARG A 723 7.18 -14.02 -31.80
C ARG A 723 8.62 -14.39 -32.05
N LYS A 724 9.53 -13.42 -32.14
CA LYS A 724 10.96 -13.66 -32.40
C LYS A 724 11.61 -14.46 -31.28
N HIS A 725 11.24 -14.17 -30.03
CA HIS A 725 11.77 -14.89 -28.86
C HIS A 725 11.20 -16.30 -28.77
N VAL A 726 9.91 -16.49 -29.09
CA VAL A 726 9.30 -17.83 -29.13
C VAL A 726 9.89 -18.67 -30.27
N ASP A 727 10.08 -18.09 -31.47
CA ASP A 727 10.80 -18.74 -32.58
C ASP A 727 12.23 -19.13 -32.19
N GLY A 728 12.94 -18.21 -31.52
CA GLY A 728 14.26 -18.48 -30.96
C GLY A 728 14.25 -19.66 -29.99
N ALA A 729 13.28 -19.71 -29.07
CA ALA A 729 13.14 -20.79 -28.10
C ALA A 729 12.83 -22.15 -28.78
N MET A 730 11.94 -22.18 -29.78
CA MET A 730 11.63 -23.38 -30.56
C MET A 730 12.89 -23.90 -31.28
N ASN A 731 13.66 -23.02 -31.89
CA ASN A 731 14.91 -23.39 -32.57
C ASN A 731 15.99 -23.91 -31.59
N LEU A 732 16.16 -23.26 -30.44
CA LEU A 732 17.08 -23.73 -29.40
C LEU A 732 16.67 -25.11 -28.85
N LEU A 733 15.38 -25.35 -28.64
CA LEU A 733 14.89 -26.66 -28.22
C LEU A 733 15.09 -27.73 -29.30
N LYS A 734 14.83 -27.43 -30.58
CA LYS A 734 15.11 -28.35 -31.70
C LYS A 734 16.58 -28.77 -31.74
N LEU A 735 17.51 -27.82 -31.61
CA LEU A 735 18.95 -28.10 -31.54
C LEU A 735 19.29 -28.99 -30.33
N ARG A 736 18.62 -28.76 -29.20
CA ARG A 736 18.85 -29.54 -27.98
C ARG A 736 18.26 -30.96 -28.04
N TYR A 737 17.20 -31.17 -28.83
CA TYR A 737 16.68 -32.50 -29.12
C TYR A 737 17.61 -33.31 -30.04
N GLU A 738 18.42 -32.64 -30.87
CA GLU A 738 19.39 -33.26 -31.77
C GLU A 738 20.77 -33.51 -31.13
N ASP A 739 21.10 -32.81 -30.03
CA ASP A 739 22.38 -32.98 -29.34
C ASP A 739 22.50 -34.35 -28.67
N THR A 740 23.31 -35.22 -29.27
CA THR A 740 23.62 -36.57 -28.77
C THR A 740 24.44 -36.59 -27.49
N TYR A 741 25.16 -35.51 -27.14
CA TYR A 741 26.03 -35.45 -25.95
C TYR A 741 25.28 -35.00 -24.69
N SER A 742 24.17 -34.28 -24.84
CA SER A 742 23.35 -33.81 -23.72
C SER A 742 21.86 -33.71 -24.09
N PRO A 743 21.21 -34.84 -24.43
CA PRO A 743 19.78 -34.85 -24.74
C PRO A 743 18.96 -34.30 -23.56
N MET A 744 17.84 -33.63 -23.83
CA MET A 744 16.94 -33.13 -22.79
C MET A 744 16.45 -34.29 -21.91
N SER A 745 17.06 -34.44 -20.73
CA SER A 745 16.60 -35.40 -19.73
C SER A 745 15.35 -34.82 -19.06
N MET A 746 14.18 -35.39 -19.34
CA MET A 746 12.91 -35.03 -18.68
C MET A 746 12.86 -35.40 -17.19
N SER A 747 14.00 -35.81 -16.61
CA SER A 747 14.19 -36.01 -15.17
C SER A 747 14.22 -34.71 -14.36
N ARG A 748 14.48 -33.56 -15.00
CA ARG A 748 14.51 -32.25 -14.33
C ARG A 748 13.22 -31.47 -14.61
N PRO A 749 12.49 -30.99 -13.58
CA PRO A 749 11.27 -30.18 -13.75
C PRO A 749 11.43 -28.98 -14.70
N LEU A 750 12.60 -28.33 -14.67
CA LEU A 750 12.96 -27.20 -15.54
C LEU A 750 12.81 -27.51 -17.03
N HIS A 751 13.27 -28.69 -17.48
CA HIS A 751 13.23 -29.06 -18.89
C HIS A 751 11.79 -29.24 -19.39
N ARG A 752 10.95 -29.90 -18.58
CA ARG A 752 9.54 -30.11 -18.90
C ARG A 752 8.77 -28.79 -18.94
N ILE A 753 8.96 -27.94 -17.93
CA ILE A 753 8.31 -26.63 -17.85
C ILE A 753 8.72 -25.74 -19.03
N ASN A 754 10.00 -25.72 -19.41
CA ASN A 754 10.44 -24.94 -20.56
C ASN A 754 9.83 -25.44 -21.89
N THR A 755 9.83 -26.76 -22.15
CA THR A 755 9.19 -27.33 -23.36
C THR A 755 7.70 -27.02 -23.40
N GLU A 756 6.98 -27.28 -22.31
CA GLU A 756 5.54 -27.03 -22.23
C GLU A 756 5.20 -25.53 -22.31
N SER A 757 6.02 -24.66 -21.75
CA SER A 757 5.89 -23.20 -21.86
C SER A 757 6.06 -22.71 -23.29
N VAL A 758 7.09 -23.19 -24.00
CA VAL A 758 7.29 -22.80 -25.40
C VAL A 758 6.13 -23.29 -26.28
N LEU A 759 5.66 -24.52 -26.08
CA LEU A 759 4.48 -25.04 -26.79
C LEU A 759 3.23 -24.19 -26.53
N TYR A 760 2.96 -23.85 -25.27
CA TYR A 760 1.79 -23.06 -24.91
C TYR A 760 1.83 -21.65 -25.49
N GLN A 761 2.98 -20.98 -25.43
CA GLN A 761 3.12 -19.61 -25.95
C GLN A 761 3.14 -19.58 -27.48
N ALA A 762 3.75 -20.57 -28.14
CA ALA A 762 3.67 -20.73 -29.59
C ALA A 762 2.21 -20.92 -30.04
N PHE A 763 1.45 -21.76 -29.33
CA PHE A 763 0.01 -21.88 -29.52
C PHE A 763 -0.67 -20.52 -29.33
N LEU A 764 -0.55 -19.85 -28.18
CA LEU A 764 -1.22 -18.56 -27.96
C LEU A 764 -0.91 -17.51 -29.04
N LEU A 765 0.34 -17.41 -29.51
CA LEU A 765 0.72 -16.47 -30.57
C LEU A 765 0.10 -16.82 -31.92
N ALA A 766 0.04 -18.10 -32.29
CA ALA A 766 -0.66 -18.56 -33.49
C ALA A 766 -2.17 -18.27 -33.38
N MET A 767 -2.71 -18.38 -32.17
CA MET A 767 -4.14 -18.27 -31.88
C MET A 767 -4.61 -16.86 -31.49
N ARG A 768 -3.70 -15.88 -31.39
CA ARG A 768 -4.00 -14.52 -30.88
C ARG A 768 -5.03 -13.78 -31.74
N LYS A 769 -4.96 -13.99 -33.06
CA LYS A 769 -5.93 -13.48 -34.04
C LYS A 769 -6.36 -14.63 -34.94
N PRO A 770 -7.32 -15.46 -34.50
CA PRO A 770 -7.61 -16.74 -35.15
C PRO A 770 -8.04 -16.61 -36.62
N PHE A 771 -8.53 -15.43 -37.02
CA PHE A 771 -8.98 -15.12 -38.39
C PHE A 771 -7.95 -14.28 -39.20
N ALA A 772 -6.78 -14.00 -38.62
CA ALA A 772 -5.67 -13.27 -39.24
C ALA A 772 -4.37 -13.54 -38.46
N PRO A 773 -3.88 -14.80 -38.41
CA PRO A 773 -2.72 -15.18 -37.64
C PRO A 773 -1.49 -14.56 -38.28
N ASN A 774 -0.58 -14.13 -37.43
CA ASN A 774 0.70 -13.57 -37.85
C ASN A 774 1.88 -14.39 -37.33
N PHE A 775 1.62 -15.67 -36.99
CA PHE A 775 2.55 -16.62 -36.39
C PHE A 775 2.06 -18.06 -36.67
N HIS A 776 2.97 -18.99 -36.93
CA HIS A 776 2.66 -20.40 -37.21
C HIS A 776 3.54 -21.30 -36.34
N VAL A 777 2.96 -22.38 -35.82
CA VAL A 777 3.68 -23.34 -34.99
C VAL A 777 4.41 -24.33 -35.88
N ASP A 778 5.73 -24.44 -35.73
CA ASP A 778 6.55 -25.37 -36.49
C ASP A 778 6.15 -26.85 -36.21
N GLU A 779 5.61 -27.54 -37.22
CA GLU A 779 5.20 -28.95 -37.11
C GLU A 779 6.34 -29.88 -36.69
N GLN A 780 7.57 -29.64 -37.15
CA GLN A 780 8.72 -30.46 -36.78
C GLN A 780 9.05 -30.29 -35.29
N PHE A 781 8.90 -29.08 -34.75
CA PHE A 781 9.04 -28.83 -33.33
C PHE A 781 7.93 -29.49 -32.52
N LEU A 782 6.68 -29.45 -33.01
CA LEU A 782 5.52 -30.06 -32.37
C LEU A 782 5.69 -31.59 -32.27
N ASP A 783 6.00 -32.26 -33.38
CA ASP A 783 6.18 -33.72 -33.42
C ASP A 783 7.33 -34.17 -32.50
N ARG A 784 8.45 -33.43 -32.48
CA ARG A 784 9.58 -33.73 -31.60
C ARG A 784 9.24 -33.52 -30.13
N SER A 785 8.56 -32.43 -29.80
CA SER A 785 8.16 -32.16 -28.42
C SER A 785 7.13 -33.17 -27.94
N GLU A 786 6.20 -33.60 -28.78
CA GLU A 786 5.26 -34.68 -28.49
C GLU A 786 5.98 -36.01 -28.25
N HIS A 787 6.96 -36.35 -29.08
CA HIS A 787 7.78 -37.54 -28.87
C HIS A 787 8.53 -37.50 -27.53
N VAL A 788 9.15 -36.35 -27.20
CA VAL A 788 9.90 -36.14 -25.94
C VAL A 788 8.98 -36.19 -24.72
N LEU A 789 7.77 -35.61 -24.81
CA LEU A 789 6.78 -35.64 -23.73
C LEU A 789 6.14 -37.02 -23.55
N LYS A 790 6.06 -37.84 -24.61
CA LYS A 790 5.57 -39.24 -24.57
C LYS A 790 6.63 -40.25 -24.11
N ALA A 791 7.94 -39.98 -24.30
CA ALA A 791 9.04 -40.89 -23.99
C ALA A 791 9.30 -41.05 -22.47
N ARG A 792 8.53 -41.93 -21.81
CA ARG A 792 8.71 -42.55 -20.47
C ARG A 792 8.62 -41.67 -19.20
N LYS A 793 7.58 -41.99 -18.41
CA LYS A 793 7.61 -42.66 -17.07
C LYS A 793 8.84 -42.39 -16.18
N LEU A 794 8.83 -41.30 -15.40
CA LEU A 794 9.81 -41.05 -14.33
C LEU A 794 9.28 -40.17 -13.17
N PHE A 795 7.96 -40.06 -13.03
CA PHE A 795 7.32 -39.54 -11.81
C PHE A 795 6.33 -40.58 -11.31
N ASP A 796 6.70 -41.34 -10.27
CA ASP A 796 5.74 -42.09 -9.43
C ASP A 796 4.84 -41.15 -8.58
N ILE A 797 4.76 -39.86 -8.93
CA ILE A 797 4.14 -38.86 -8.07
C ILE A 797 3.31 -37.82 -8.83
N LEU A 798 3.09 -37.96 -10.13
CA LEU A 798 2.10 -37.19 -10.91
C LEU A 798 1.34 -38.18 -11.78
N SER A 799 0.01 -38.09 -11.79
CA SER A 799 -0.82 -38.95 -12.66
C SER A 799 -0.49 -38.65 -14.12
N GLU A 800 -0.73 -39.61 -15.04
CA GLU A 800 -0.40 -39.50 -16.48
C GLU A 800 -0.94 -38.23 -17.19
N GLY A 801 -1.76 -37.40 -16.53
CA GLY A 801 -2.33 -36.14 -17.03
C GLY A 801 -1.85 -34.82 -16.39
N ASP A 802 -0.93 -34.80 -15.43
CA ASP A 802 -0.57 -33.56 -14.70
C ASP A 802 0.56 -32.77 -15.39
N SER A 803 0.23 -32.07 -16.47
CA SER A 803 1.12 -31.09 -17.11
C SER A 803 1.25 -29.82 -16.25
N PRO A 804 2.47 -29.33 -15.94
CA PRO A 804 2.64 -28.10 -15.16
C PRO A 804 2.29 -26.80 -15.88
N VAL A 805 2.20 -26.81 -17.22
CA VAL A 805 1.97 -25.59 -18.01
C VAL A 805 0.86 -25.76 -19.06
N LEU A 806 0.85 -26.81 -19.87
CA LEU A 806 -0.13 -27.01 -20.95
C LEU A 806 -1.54 -27.30 -20.40
N GLY A 807 -1.66 -28.22 -19.44
CA GLY A 807 -2.95 -28.56 -18.81
C GLY A 807 -4.04 -29.13 -19.71
N LEU A 808 -3.78 -29.27 -21.02
CA LEU A 808 -4.65 -29.87 -22.01
C LEU A 808 -3.90 -30.98 -22.78
N PRO A 809 -4.61 -31.98 -23.31
CA PRO A 809 -4.01 -33.01 -24.17
C PRO A 809 -3.40 -32.40 -25.45
N LEU A 810 -2.17 -32.80 -25.80
CA LEU A 810 -1.52 -32.40 -27.06
C LEU A 810 -2.35 -32.66 -28.32
N PRO A 811 -3.13 -33.77 -28.43
CA PRO A 811 -4.01 -33.96 -29.59
C PRO A 811 -5.07 -32.86 -29.74
N LEU A 812 -5.60 -32.34 -28.63
CA LEU A 812 -6.55 -31.21 -28.68
C LEU A 812 -5.86 -29.92 -29.12
N TYR A 813 -4.61 -29.68 -28.69
CA TYR A 813 -3.81 -28.56 -29.22
C TYR A 813 -3.61 -28.66 -30.73
N ARG A 814 -3.24 -29.85 -31.23
CA ARG A 814 -3.02 -30.10 -32.66
C ARG A 814 -4.30 -29.91 -33.48
N LEU A 815 -5.42 -30.46 -33.01
CA LEU A 815 -6.71 -30.25 -33.64
C LEU A 815 -7.04 -28.75 -33.76
N ILE A 816 -6.84 -27.98 -32.69
CA ILE A 816 -7.12 -26.53 -32.71
C ILE A 816 -6.19 -25.78 -33.68
N THR A 817 -4.89 -26.12 -33.73
CA THR A 817 -3.96 -25.49 -34.69
C THR A 817 -4.33 -25.84 -36.13
N ASP A 818 -4.71 -27.08 -36.41
CA ASP A 818 -5.14 -27.54 -37.74
C ASP A 818 -6.38 -26.76 -38.22
N LEU A 819 -7.35 -26.52 -37.33
CA LEU A 819 -8.53 -25.70 -37.63
C LEU A 819 -8.16 -24.26 -38.02
N ILE A 820 -7.17 -23.67 -37.36
CA ILE A 820 -6.69 -22.31 -37.67
C ILE A 820 -5.90 -22.27 -38.98
N ASP A 821 -5.01 -23.23 -39.22
CA ASP A 821 -4.28 -23.28 -40.48
C ASP A 821 -5.23 -23.39 -41.67
N VAL A 822 -6.36 -24.09 -41.50
CA VAL A 822 -7.44 -24.16 -42.49
C VAL A 822 -8.15 -22.81 -42.66
N LEU A 823 -8.51 -22.13 -41.57
CA LEU A 823 -9.14 -20.80 -41.64
C LEU A 823 -8.30 -19.79 -42.40
N ASN A 824 -6.98 -19.90 -42.29
CA ASN A 824 -6.04 -18.92 -42.80
C ASN A 824 -5.39 -19.33 -44.11
N SER A 825 -5.62 -20.56 -44.55
CA SER A 825 -5.25 -21.02 -45.88
C SER A 825 -6.10 -20.31 -46.94
N PRO A 826 -5.48 -19.78 -48.02
CA PRO A 826 -6.23 -19.23 -49.14
C PRO A 826 -6.98 -20.30 -49.94
N LYS A 827 -6.79 -21.59 -49.63
CA LYS A 827 -7.46 -22.72 -50.28
C LYS A 827 -8.65 -23.17 -49.44
N HIS A 828 -9.80 -23.37 -50.08
CA HIS A 828 -10.95 -23.96 -49.42
C HIS A 828 -10.61 -25.35 -48.87
N PRO A 829 -11.08 -25.69 -47.65
CA PRO A 829 -10.89 -27.02 -47.11
C PRO A 829 -11.59 -28.04 -48.00
N THR A 830 -10.94 -29.17 -48.25
CA THR A 830 -11.57 -30.27 -48.98
C THR A 830 -12.67 -30.90 -48.13
N GLU A 831 -13.73 -31.40 -48.76
CA GLU A 831 -14.83 -32.09 -48.06
C GLU A 831 -14.34 -33.25 -47.21
N ALA A 832 -13.39 -34.04 -47.72
CA ALA A 832 -12.73 -35.13 -46.98
C ALA A 832 -11.94 -34.65 -45.75
N PHE A 833 -11.39 -33.43 -45.78
CA PHE A 833 -10.72 -32.81 -44.63
C PHE A 833 -11.74 -32.42 -43.56
N LEU A 834 -12.84 -31.77 -43.95
CA LEU A 834 -13.91 -31.35 -43.03
C LEU A 834 -14.59 -32.54 -42.34
N ILE A 835 -14.81 -33.63 -43.08
CA ILE A 835 -15.37 -34.87 -42.52
C ILE A 835 -14.44 -35.42 -41.42
N ARG A 836 -13.14 -35.54 -41.70
CA ARG A 836 -12.16 -36.02 -40.71
C ARG A 836 -12.11 -35.15 -39.46
N MET A 837 -12.08 -33.83 -39.61
CA MET A 837 -12.06 -32.92 -38.46
C MET A 837 -13.35 -32.98 -37.65
N ARG A 838 -14.50 -33.22 -38.30
CA ARG A 838 -15.78 -33.42 -37.62
C ARG A 838 -15.81 -34.73 -36.85
N GLU A 839 -15.35 -35.83 -37.44
CA GLU A 839 -15.23 -37.13 -36.75
C GLU A 839 -14.30 -37.04 -35.52
N GLU A 840 -13.19 -36.32 -35.65
CA GLU A 840 -12.28 -36.08 -34.52
C GLU A 840 -12.91 -35.18 -33.45
N MET A 841 -13.61 -34.12 -33.85
CA MET A 841 -14.31 -33.23 -32.93
C MET A 841 -15.47 -33.93 -32.20
N GLU A 842 -16.23 -34.80 -32.87
CA GLU A 842 -17.32 -35.58 -32.27
C GLU A 842 -16.82 -36.43 -31.08
N THR A 843 -15.60 -36.94 -31.17
CA THR A 843 -14.96 -37.67 -30.08
C THR A 843 -14.74 -36.77 -28.85
N TRP A 844 -14.32 -35.52 -29.07
CA TRP A 844 -14.12 -34.54 -27.99
C TRP A 844 -15.44 -33.99 -27.43
N GLU A 845 -16.42 -33.69 -28.29
CA GLU A 845 -17.76 -33.24 -27.90
C GLU A 845 -18.48 -34.29 -27.06
N GLY A 846 -18.33 -35.57 -27.41
CA GLY A 846 -18.85 -36.69 -26.64
C GLY A 846 -18.36 -36.71 -25.18
N LEU A 847 -17.14 -36.26 -24.90
CA LEU A 847 -16.60 -36.17 -23.53
C LEU A 847 -17.23 -35.05 -22.69
N VAL A 848 -17.79 -34.03 -23.34
CA VAL A 848 -18.34 -32.82 -22.70
C VAL A 848 -19.85 -32.91 -22.48
N LEU A 849 -20.55 -33.71 -23.30
CA LEU A 849 -22.00 -33.86 -23.31
C LEU A 849 -22.53 -34.90 -22.29
N VAL A 850 -21.67 -35.68 -21.64
CA VAL A 850 -22.10 -36.64 -20.61
C VAL A 850 -22.55 -35.90 -19.33
N GLU A 851 -23.81 -36.09 -18.91
CA GLU A 851 -24.32 -35.58 -17.64
C GLU A 851 -23.54 -36.17 -16.45
N ASP A 852 -23.34 -35.40 -15.38
CA ASP A 852 -22.53 -35.72 -14.19
C ASP A 852 -23.02 -36.98 -13.38
N GLY A 853 -23.92 -37.80 -13.94
CA GLY A 853 -24.53 -38.98 -13.32
C GLY A 853 -24.00 -40.35 -13.74
N GLU A 854 -23.48 -40.55 -14.97
CA GLU A 854 -23.07 -41.88 -15.44
C GLU A 854 -21.92 -41.82 -16.47
N ALA A 855 -20.66 -41.95 -16.02
CA ALA A 855 -19.58 -42.52 -16.82
C ALA A 855 -18.44 -43.05 -15.93
N SER A 856 -18.35 -44.37 -15.88
CA SER A 856 -17.16 -45.13 -15.54
C SER A 856 -16.09 -44.98 -16.63
N CYS A 857 -14.83 -44.79 -16.20
CA CYS A 857 -13.55 -44.69 -16.95
C CYS A 857 -12.93 -43.27 -16.85
N HIS A 858 -11.76 -43.17 -16.19
CA HIS A 858 -10.97 -41.96 -15.88
C HIS A 858 -11.29 -41.20 -14.56
N SER A 859 -11.20 -41.90 -13.44
CA SER A 859 -11.32 -41.35 -12.08
C SER A 859 -10.04 -40.67 -11.55
N SER A 860 -9.28 -39.91 -12.34
CA SER A 860 -8.03 -39.27 -11.86
C SER A 860 -7.89 -37.76 -12.08
N MET A 861 -8.78 -37.12 -12.84
CA MET A 861 -8.67 -35.67 -13.12
C MET A 861 -9.36 -34.83 -12.05
N THR A 862 -8.72 -33.74 -11.62
CA THR A 862 -9.35 -32.76 -10.71
C THR A 862 -10.49 -32.02 -11.41
N SER A 863 -11.47 -31.56 -10.63
CA SER A 863 -12.63 -30.80 -11.16
C SER A 863 -12.25 -29.60 -12.03
N PHE A 864 -11.11 -28.96 -11.75
CA PHE A 864 -10.62 -27.83 -12.53
C PHE A 864 -10.10 -28.22 -13.92
N HIS A 865 -9.32 -29.29 -14.05
CA HIS A 865 -8.83 -29.73 -15.36
C HIS A 865 -9.98 -30.19 -16.26
N LYS A 866 -11.01 -30.83 -15.68
CA LYS A 866 -12.24 -31.17 -16.39
C LYS A 866 -12.90 -29.92 -16.99
N ASP A 867 -13.06 -28.87 -16.20
CA ASP A 867 -13.64 -27.60 -16.65
C ASP A 867 -12.77 -26.89 -17.70
N ALA A 868 -11.45 -26.94 -17.54
CA ALA A 868 -10.50 -26.36 -18.49
C ALA A 868 -10.54 -27.02 -19.85
N VAL A 869 -10.42 -28.36 -19.88
CA VAL A 869 -10.53 -29.16 -21.10
C VAL A 869 -11.88 -28.92 -21.76
N THR A 870 -12.95 -28.86 -20.96
CA THR A 870 -14.29 -28.60 -21.46
C THR A 870 -14.38 -27.26 -22.18
N LEU A 871 -13.90 -26.16 -21.59
CA LEU A 871 -13.96 -24.85 -22.21
C LEU A 871 -13.14 -24.77 -23.52
N PHE A 872 -12.01 -25.47 -23.60
CA PHE A 872 -11.22 -25.56 -24.83
C PHE A 872 -11.91 -26.38 -25.92
N VAL A 873 -12.51 -27.53 -25.57
CA VAL A 873 -13.31 -28.33 -26.52
C VAL A 873 -14.48 -27.52 -27.06
N LEU A 874 -15.20 -26.80 -26.19
CA LEU A 874 -16.31 -25.93 -26.60
C LEU A 874 -15.85 -24.81 -27.54
N GLY A 875 -14.68 -24.20 -27.28
CA GLY A 875 -14.08 -23.22 -28.16
C GLY A 875 -13.69 -23.81 -29.52
N ALA A 876 -13.08 -25.00 -29.53
CA ALA A 876 -12.66 -25.68 -30.76
C ALA A 876 -13.85 -26.12 -31.63
N SER A 877 -14.88 -26.72 -31.00
CA SER A 877 -16.15 -27.07 -31.64
C SER A 877 -16.81 -25.85 -32.29
N LEU A 878 -16.89 -24.75 -31.54
CA LEU A 878 -17.45 -23.50 -32.02
C LEU A 878 -16.67 -22.91 -33.21
N LEU A 879 -15.34 -23.03 -33.19
CA LEU A 879 -14.47 -22.63 -34.29
C LEU A 879 -14.67 -23.48 -35.54
N LEU A 880 -14.81 -24.81 -35.39
CA LEU A 880 -15.10 -25.73 -36.50
C LEU A 880 -16.46 -25.44 -37.15
N ASP A 881 -17.48 -25.10 -36.35
CA ASP A 881 -18.77 -24.68 -36.89
C ASP A 881 -18.64 -23.42 -37.76
N TYR A 882 -17.83 -22.45 -37.33
CA TYR A 882 -17.55 -21.25 -38.15
C TYR A 882 -16.82 -21.58 -39.46
N ILE A 883 -15.88 -22.52 -39.44
CA ILE A 883 -15.18 -22.98 -40.66
C ILE A 883 -16.16 -23.62 -41.64
N ALA A 884 -17.03 -24.49 -41.14
CA ALA A 884 -18.03 -25.15 -41.96
C ALA A 884 -18.98 -24.13 -42.60
N GLU A 885 -19.55 -23.22 -41.81
CA GLU A 885 -20.48 -22.18 -42.29
C GLU A 885 -19.85 -21.27 -43.35
N PHE A 886 -18.60 -20.83 -43.14
CA PHE A 886 -17.88 -20.00 -44.11
C PHE A 886 -17.57 -20.73 -45.42
N SER A 887 -17.27 -22.04 -45.33
CA SER A 887 -17.01 -22.87 -46.51
C SER A 887 -18.27 -23.08 -47.35
N PHE A 888 -19.45 -23.20 -46.74
CA PHE A 888 -20.73 -23.32 -47.44
C PHE A 888 -21.23 -22.02 -48.08
N ALA A 889 -21.03 -20.86 -47.44
CA ALA A 889 -21.51 -19.57 -47.95
C ALA A 889 -20.88 -19.15 -49.30
N ASN A 890 -19.62 -19.53 -49.54
CA ASN A 890 -18.88 -19.20 -50.76
C ASN A 890 -19.20 -20.12 -51.96
N HIS A 891 -19.85 -21.27 -51.75
CA HIS A 891 -20.28 -22.15 -52.84
C HIS A 891 -21.54 -21.65 -53.57
N THR A 892 -22.29 -20.72 -52.98
CA THR A 892 -23.61 -20.26 -53.48
C THR A 892 -23.61 -18.90 -54.18
N SER A 893 -22.48 -18.18 -54.23
CA SER A 893 -22.41 -16.82 -54.82
C SER A 893 -21.63 -16.78 -56.15
N SER A 894 -22.32 -16.37 -57.22
CA SER A 894 -21.80 -16.15 -58.58
C SER A 894 -20.66 -15.10 -58.63
N PRO A 895 -19.67 -15.22 -59.54
CA PRO A 895 -18.45 -14.41 -59.49
C PRO A 895 -18.60 -13.13 -60.29
N GLN A 896 -18.85 -11.99 -59.64
CA GLN A 896 -18.59 -10.68 -60.24
C GLN A 896 -18.30 -9.62 -59.16
N VAL A 897 -17.21 -8.87 -59.39
CA VAL A 897 -16.66 -7.70 -58.67
C VAL A 897 -15.41 -7.97 -57.79
N PRO A 898 -14.24 -7.37 -58.09
CA PRO A 898 -13.05 -7.47 -57.25
C PRO A 898 -13.19 -6.57 -56.01
N ARG A 899 -13.12 -7.16 -54.80
CA ARG A 899 -13.14 -6.41 -53.53
C ARG A 899 -11.73 -5.96 -53.16
N THR A 900 -11.44 -4.69 -53.42
CA THR A 900 -10.34 -3.94 -52.78
C THR A 900 -10.86 -3.24 -51.53
N THR A 901 -10.73 -3.85 -50.36
CA THR A 901 -10.62 -3.18 -49.03
C THR A 901 -10.29 -4.24 -47.98
N LYS A 902 -9.16 -4.06 -47.29
CA LYS A 902 -8.55 -5.02 -46.34
C LYS A 902 -9.35 -5.29 -45.06
N ASP A 903 -10.50 -4.65 -44.85
CA ASP A 903 -11.25 -4.70 -43.58
C ASP A 903 -12.50 -5.60 -43.56
N SER A 904 -12.82 -6.32 -44.63
CA SER A 904 -14.11 -7.03 -44.77
C SER A 904 -14.06 -8.57 -44.78
N LEU A 905 -12.98 -9.18 -44.28
CA LEU A 905 -12.75 -10.64 -44.37
C LEU A 905 -13.03 -11.45 -43.09
N ASN A 906 -13.61 -10.87 -42.03
CA ASN A 906 -13.81 -11.64 -40.80
C ASN A 906 -15.17 -12.40 -40.82
N PRO A 907 -15.19 -13.75 -40.92
CA PRO A 907 -16.40 -14.57 -41.08
C PRO A 907 -17.45 -14.39 -39.96
N LEU A 908 -17.03 -13.80 -38.83
CA LEU A 908 -17.85 -13.56 -37.66
C LEU A 908 -18.76 -12.33 -37.72
N HIS A 909 -18.71 -11.52 -38.77
CA HIS A 909 -19.69 -10.42 -38.95
C HIS A 909 -21.02 -10.91 -39.54
N GLN A 910 -21.13 -12.16 -39.99
CA GLN A 910 -22.28 -12.63 -40.79
C GLN A 910 -23.21 -13.64 -40.10
N THR A 911 -22.91 -14.14 -38.90
CA THR A 911 -23.71 -15.20 -38.26
C THR A 911 -24.79 -14.63 -37.34
N ARG A 912 -25.98 -14.40 -37.91
CA ARG A 912 -27.23 -14.11 -37.18
C ARG A 912 -28.17 -15.31 -37.19
N SER A 913 -27.99 -16.30 -36.31
CA SER A 913 -29.12 -17.16 -35.89
C SER A 913 -28.74 -18.11 -34.74
N ALA A 914 -29.66 -18.22 -33.77
CA ALA A 914 -29.75 -19.16 -32.64
C ALA A 914 -28.64 -19.16 -31.56
N PRO A 915 -29.00 -19.32 -30.26
CA PRO A 915 -28.02 -19.52 -29.20
C PRO A 915 -27.30 -20.86 -29.42
N ARG A 916 -25.99 -20.81 -29.63
CA ARG A 916 -25.16 -21.99 -29.82
C ARG A 916 -25.02 -22.75 -28.51
N TRP A 917 -25.26 -24.07 -28.56
CA TRP A 917 -25.21 -24.92 -27.37
C TRP A 917 -23.83 -24.87 -26.69
N GLN A 918 -22.76 -24.68 -27.47
CA GLN A 918 -21.40 -24.54 -26.94
C GLN A 918 -21.26 -23.33 -26.01
N VAL A 919 -21.84 -22.19 -26.40
CA VAL A 919 -21.82 -20.95 -25.61
C VAL A 919 -22.63 -21.10 -24.33
N GLN A 920 -23.81 -21.71 -24.43
CA GLN A 920 -24.66 -21.97 -23.26
C GLN A 920 -23.93 -22.86 -22.24
N ARG A 921 -23.35 -23.97 -22.70
CA ARG A 921 -22.61 -24.91 -21.84
C ARG A 921 -21.37 -24.27 -21.22
N ALA A 922 -20.61 -23.48 -21.99
CA ALA A 922 -19.44 -22.76 -21.46
C ALA A 922 -19.87 -21.79 -20.34
N PHE A 923 -21.02 -21.17 -20.47
CA PHE A 923 -21.48 -20.17 -19.51
C PHE A 923 -22.04 -20.80 -18.23
N GLU A 924 -22.60 -22.00 -18.29
CA GLU A 924 -22.90 -22.80 -17.10
C GLU A 924 -21.64 -23.02 -16.27
N ILE A 925 -20.51 -23.33 -16.92
CA ILE A 925 -19.21 -23.53 -16.28
C ILE A 925 -18.72 -22.23 -15.65
N LEU A 926 -18.66 -21.15 -16.42
CA LEU A 926 -18.13 -19.84 -15.98
C LEU A 926 -18.95 -19.21 -14.85
N ARG A 927 -20.23 -19.56 -14.72
CA ARG A 927 -21.10 -19.07 -13.64
C ARG A 927 -20.95 -19.86 -12.33
N ARG A 928 -20.30 -21.04 -12.34
CA ARG A 928 -20.03 -21.81 -11.11
C ARG A 928 -18.93 -21.11 -10.30
N PRO A 929 -19.16 -20.76 -9.02
CA PRO A 929 -18.19 -20.01 -8.22
C PRO A 929 -16.81 -20.67 -8.09
N ALA A 930 -16.76 -22.00 -7.99
CA ALA A 930 -15.50 -22.74 -7.88
C ALA A 930 -14.70 -22.70 -9.19
N ALA A 931 -15.36 -22.93 -10.32
CA ALA A 931 -14.75 -22.85 -11.65
C ALA A 931 -14.28 -21.41 -11.94
N TYR A 932 -15.11 -20.41 -11.67
CA TYR A 932 -14.78 -19.00 -11.83
C TYR A 932 -13.55 -18.59 -11.02
N GLU A 933 -13.46 -19.02 -9.76
CA GLU A 933 -12.34 -18.67 -8.87
C GLU A 933 -11.02 -19.27 -9.34
N THR A 934 -11.00 -20.54 -9.76
CA THR A 934 -9.78 -21.18 -10.25
C THR A 934 -9.41 -20.71 -11.66
N TRP A 935 -10.40 -20.50 -12.53
CA TRP A 935 -10.21 -20.03 -13.91
C TRP A 935 -9.61 -18.62 -13.97
N THR A 936 -10.10 -17.70 -13.12
CA THR A 936 -9.61 -16.32 -13.09
C THR A 936 -8.19 -16.16 -12.52
N ARG A 937 -7.57 -17.25 -12.06
CA ARG A 937 -6.18 -17.31 -11.56
C ARG A 937 -5.26 -18.16 -12.45
N CYS A 938 -5.72 -18.56 -13.63
CA CYS A 938 -4.98 -19.44 -14.52
C CYS A 938 -4.76 -18.79 -15.89
N PHE A 939 -3.52 -18.82 -16.38
CA PHE A 939 -3.18 -18.23 -17.68
C PHE A 939 -3.72 -19.04 -18.88
N LEU A 940 -4.22 -20.27 -18.68
CA LEU A 940 -4.91 -21.06 -19.72
C LEU A 940 -6.23 -20.43 -20.17
N GLY A 941 -6.82 -19.55 -19.36
CA GLY A 941 -8.17 -19.05 -19.61
C GLY A 941 -8.30 -18.06 -20.76
N ALA A 942 -7.20 -17.65 -21.41
CA ALA A 942 -7.19 -16.59 -22.40
C ALA A 942 -7.94 -16.98 -23.70
N TRP A 943 -7.60 -18.12 -24.30
CA TRP A 943 -8.09 -18.48 -25.63
C TRP A 943 -9.60 -18.82 -25.70
N PRO A 944 -10.17 -19.65 -24.80
CA PRO A 944 -11.61 -19.91 -24.83
C PRO A 944 -12.45 -18.63 -24.68
N MET A 945 -11.97 -17.65 -23.90
CA MET A 945 -12.68 -16.37 -23.73
C MET A 945 -12.66 -15.54 -25.01
N LEU A 946 -11.57 -15.59 -25.79
CA LEU A 946 -11.49 -14.96 -27.11
C LEU A 946 -12.53 -15.55 -28.06
N ILE A 947 -12.58 -16.88 -28.20
CA ILE A 947 -13.51 -17.57 -29.12
C ILE A 947 -14.98 -17.36 -28.70
N LEU A 948 -15.29 -17.49 -27.40
CA LEU A 948 -16.63 -17.19 -26.89
C LEU A 948 -16.99 -15.71 -27.09
N GLY A 949 -16.03 -14.81 -26.87
CA GLY A 949 -16.18 -13.36 -27.04
C GLY A 949 -16.57 -12.98 -28.46
N TYR A 950 -15.98 -13.64 -29.45
CA TYR A 950 -16.37 -13.53 -30.85
C TYR A 950 -17.79 -14.03 -31.14
N SER A 951 -18.35 -14.88 -30.31
CA SER A 951 -19.63 -15.56 -30.58
C SER A 951 -20.82 -14.91 -29.88
N VAL A 952 -20.58 -14.18 -28.79
CA VAL A 952 -21.65 -13.54 -28.00
C VAL A 952 -22.14 -12.25 -28.65
N THR A 953 -23.44 -12.01 -28.51
CA THR A 953 -24.13 -10.83 -29.04
C THR A 953 -25.00 -10.13 -28.00
N SER A 954 -25.41 -10.84 -26.93
CA SER A 954 -26.21 -10.25 -25.86
C SER A 954 -25.35 -9.43 -24.90
N SER A 955 -25.89 -8.32 -24.40
CA SER A 955 -25.18 -7.44 -23.45
C SER A 955 -24.83 -8.15 -22.14
N GLY A 956 -25.68 -9.07 -21.68
CA GLY A 956 -25.44 -9.88 -20.49
C GLY A 956 -24.26 -10.84 -20.66
N ASP A 957 -24.14 -11.45 -21.85
CA ASP A 957 -23.08 -12.41 -22.15
C ASP A 957 -21.73 -11.74 -22.38
N ILE A 958 -21.74 -10.61 -23.11
CA ILE A 958 -20.56 -9.72 -23.25
C ILE A 958 -20.07 -9.28 -21.86
N SER A 959 -20.98 -8.89 -20.98
CA SER A 959 -20.63 -8.47 -19.62
C SER A 959 -20.05 -9.60 -18.78
N LEU A 960 -20.44 -10.85 -19.01
CA LEU A 960 -19.84 -11.99 -18.32
C LEU A 960 -18.40 -12.21 -18.77
N ILE A 961 -18.14 -12.24 -20.08
CA ILE A 961 -16.79 -12.42 -20.63
C ILE A 961 -15.86 -11.28 -20.21
N ARG A 962 -16.33 -10.03 -20.32
CA ARG A 962 -15.60 -8.84 -19.84
C ARG A 962 -15.19 -8.99 -18.39
N ARG A 963 -16.13 -9.35 -17.49
CA ARG A 963 -15.82 -9.54 -16.07
C ARG A 963 -14.81 -10.64 -15.81
N VAL A 964 -14.86 -11.75 -16.54
CA VAL A 964 -13.86 -12.83 -16.41
C VAL A 964 -12.48 -12.31 -16.81
N LEU A 965 -12.36 -11.66 -17.96
CA LEU A 965 -11.09 -11.11 -18.46
C LEU A 965 -10.52 -10.02 -17.55
N THR A 966 -11.34 -9.07 -17.10
CA THR A 966 -10.92 -8.03 -16.13
C THR A 966 -10.42 -8.65 -14.83
N GLN A 967 -11.16 -9.63 -14.30
CA GLN A 967 -10.77 -10.30 -13.07
C GLN A 967 -9.45 -11.07 -13.22
N MET A 968 -9.20 -11.66 -14.39
CA MET A 968 -7.92 -12.30 -14.72
C MET A 968 -6.77 -11.29 -14.78
N ILE A 969 -6.98 -10.11 -15.38
CA ILE A 969 -5.99 -9.03 -15.45
C ILE A 969 -5.62 -8.55 -14.05
N GLU A 970 -6.60 -8.29 -13.19
CA GLU A 970 -6.39 -7.82 -11.82
C GLU A 970 -5.65 -8.84 -10.94
N ARG A 971 -5.89 -10.14 -11.17
CA ARG A 971 -5.33 -11.22 -10.34
C ARG A 971 -3.96 -11.66 -10.81
N MET A 972 -3.73 -11.71 -12.11
CA MET A 972 -2.49 -12.24 -12.67
C MET A 972 -1.56 -11.13 -13.15
N GLY A 973 -2.07 -9.98 -13.60
CA GLY A 973 -1.23 -8.96 -14.24
C GLY A 973 -0.66 -9.44 -15.58
N TYR A 974 -1.45 -10.21 -16.34
CA TYR A 974 -1.06 -10.81 -17.60
C TYR A 974 -1.49 -9.93 -18.79
N GLY A 975 -0.53 -9.27 -19.43
CA GLY A 975 -0.74 -8.37 -20.57
C GLY A 975 -1.51 -8.95 -21.76
N GLU A 976 -1.35 -10.24 -22.04
CA GLU A 976 -2.06 -10.87 -23.17
C GLU A 976 -3.58 -10.88 -23.02
N ILE A 977 -4.07 -10.96 -21.78
CA ILE A 977 -5.52 -10.91 -21.50
C ILE A 977 -6.07 -9.51 -21.77
N GLN A 978 -5.27 -8.48 -21.50
CA GLN A 978 -5.63 -7.10 -21.86
C GLN A 978 -5.74 -6.95 -23.38
N ARG A 979 -4.78 -7.46 -24.15
CA ARG A 979 -4.83 -7.43 -25.63
C ARG A 979 -6.05 -8.14 -26.18
N ILE A 980 -6.41 -9.30 -25.61
CA ILE A 980 -7.63 -10.03 -25.97
C ILE A 980 -8.88 -9.21 -25.66
N LEU A 981 -8.94 -8.60 -24.47
CA LEU A 981 -10.07 -7.75 -24.09
C LEU A 981 -10.20 -6.56 -25.04
N ASP A 982 -9.10 -5.88 -25.37
CA ASP A 982 -9.08 -4.74 -26.28
C ASP A 982 -9.53 -5.14 -27.70
N ASP A 983 -9.06 -6.28 -28.20
CA ASP A 983 -9.49 -6.85 -29.49
C ASP A 983 -11.01 -7.16 -29.48
N LEU A 984 -11.54 -7.74 -28.40
CA LEU A 984 -12.97 -8.04 -28.25
C LEU A 984 -13.83 -6.79 -28.13
N GLU A 985 -13.41 -5.77 -27.38
CA GLU A 985 -14.12 -4.49 -27.29
C GLU A 985 -14.24 -3.83 -28.67
N GLY A 986 -13.19 -3.91 -29.49
CA GLY A 986 -13.23 -3.45 -30.88
C GLY A 986 -14.27 -4.19 -31.72
N VAL A 987 -14.38 -5.51 -31.56
CA VAL A 987 -15.36 -6.35 -32.27
C VAL A 987 -16.79 -6.04 -31.81
N TRP A 988 -17.03 -5.97 -30.49
CA TRP A 988 -18.34 -5.69 -29.93
C TRP A 988 -18.83 -4.29 -30.30
N THR A 989 -17.93 -3.30 -30.31
CA THR A 989 -18.24 -1.92 -30.72
C THR A 989 -18.63 -1.86 -32.19
N LYS A 990 -17.83 -2.45 -33.09
CA LYS A 990 -18.14 -2.50 -34.53
C LYS A 990 -19.50 -3.15 -34.80
N ARG A 991 -19.80 -4.26 -34.13
CA ARG A 991 -21.11 -4.93 -34.25
C ARG A 991 -22.27 -4.08 -33.75
N ALA A 992 -22.09 -3.37 -32.64
CA ALA A 992 -23.10 -2.45 -32.12
C ALA A 992 -23.39 -1.30 -33.11
N GLU A 993 -22.34 -0.74 -33.74
CA GLU A 993 -22.47 0.27 -34.79
C GLU A 993 -23.19 -0.28 -36.03
N GLU A 994 -22.88 -1.51 -36.46
CA GLU A 994 -23.53 -2.18 -37.59
C GLU A 994 -25.03 -2.41 -37.33
N ILE A 995 -25.39 -2.91 -36.14
CA ILE A 995 -26.78 -3.08 -35.71
C ILE A 995 -27.51 -1.73 -35.69
N GLN A 996 -26.85 -0.67 -35.21
CA GLN A 996 -27.43 0.67 -35.17
C GLN A 996 -27.65 1.23 -36.58
N ARG A 997 -26.68 1.08 -37.49
CA ARG A 997 -26.82 1.48 -38.91
C ARG A 997 -27.94 0.71 -39.60
N GLU A 998 -28.03 -0.61 -39.40
CA GLU A 998 -29.10 -1.41 -39.96
C GLU A 998 -30.48 -1.06 -39.40
N SER A 999 -30.59 -0.73 -38.10
CA SER A 999 -31.85 -0.25 -37.51
C SER A 999 -32.28 1.09 -38.10
N VAL A 1000 -31.32 1.98 -38.40
CA VAL A 1000 -31.58 3.28 -39.04
C VAL A 1000 -32.02 3.08 -40.49
N VAL A 1001 -31.37 2.19 -41.23
CA VAL A 1001 -31.73 1.82 -42.61
C VAL A 1001 -33.10 1.13 -42.67
N MET A 1002 -33.38 0.18 -41.78
CA MET A 1002 -34.70 -0.44 -41.62
C MET A 1002 -35.78 0.60 -41.31
N SER A 1003 -35.53 1.52 -40.38
CA SER A 1003 -36.47 2.60 -40.04
C SER A 1003 -36.67 3.62 -41.18
N ALA A 1004 -35.69 3.75 -42.07
CA ALA A 1004 -35.77 4.57 -43.27
C ALA A 1004 -36.55 3.85 -44.38
N ILE A 1005 -36.37 2.54 -44.56
CA ILE A 1005 -37.14 1.70 -45.48
C ILE A 1005 -38.61 1.64 -45.06
N GLU A 1006 -38.90 1.43 -43.77
CA GLU A 1006 -40.27 1.46 -43.23
C GLU A 1006 -40.95 2.82 -43.43
N ARG A 1007 -40.20 3.93 -43.32
CA ARG A 1007 -40.71 5.28 -43.62
C ARG A 1007 -40.94 5.53 -45.11
N THR A 1008 -40.20 4.86 -45.98
CA THR A 1008 -40.34 5.01 -47.45
C THR A 1008 -41.45 4.12 -48.01
N CYS A 1009 -41.77 3.01 -47.36
CA CYS A 1009 -42.92 2.15 -47.70
C CYS A 1009 -44.27 2.64 -47.11
N ALA A 1010 -44.24 3.63 -46.20
CA ALA A 1010 -45.43 4.26 -45.62
C ALA A 1010 -45.90 5.54 -46.36
N VAL A 1011 -45.22 5.90 -47.46
CA VAL A 1011 -45.60 6.92 -48.45
C VAL A 1011 -45.95 6.20 -49.74
#